data_AF-A0A9E0GNR3-F1
#
_entry.id   AF-A0A9E0GNR3-F1
#
_cell.length_a   1.000
_cell.length_b   1.000
_cell.length_c   1.000
_cell.angle_alpha   90.00
_cell.angle_beta   90.00
_cell.angle_gamma   90.00
#
_symmetry.space_group_name_H-M   'P 1'
#
loop_
_entity.id
_entity.type
_entity.pdbx_description
1 polymer ?
#
loop_
_entity_poly.entity_id
_entity_poly.type
_entity_poly.pdbx_seq_one_letter_code
_entity_poly.pdbx_strand_id
1 'polypeptide(L)'
;MQNRGVVPAKARRVGIGLVIALILVMVVASIAMTAQVEPTAVLDSPGLEPLPQLILGADGVAPAAVSADDGGAWELGLHGSAGNLTQATAAERAGMKYWLDGWFVTRYNYNENSAWEEDFKKASSGGTENNYLDTVDLQFYVGHGSPGRFTFDNATHDDGTLVAPTDCNASWGDGDNEWLALTSCQVLADSAIGNMAQCMNRQHLILGFVTNASAHNNYWDTQAYQFGRYMRYGYNMTQSWFKACDIAQRGKTTRVIAEETACFNDNPYYGSVCADVLDSDYYWYTHACGTETASYVDTQAMTLQMPVFRVNPYGLDEANQDFSRLGGVFSVPVTRTVTLRSPNEDAYPPPGTQGDTFLVAMDQKKTLELDKSSGIYQYSDLDQLWNDSQAVQALSLNAAAVNAINADDAKTIADAFLNSNGLMGDGSVFYEVVADTVGNLVKDSGVNGASTTAEEIAAAEVNAVWQVIYTRVLTAPVVTAAGGNADVTFTVVGPGAKQKVYVPVAAPVGAASVLATDPVGLQGGWRGVSPAISAASGEQIMADILDVETIKRLYLVLDKEVTMNSIPLDIKSRTILSHTLAYWESAPGNSQGELIPVYELKVSLVENGTDAISEDFAYVPASPIYMRPLARITNAPATGRDEGTPITLTAADANQTLKALGIGEASDNFNFVMGYAGSGGTYTYEWYLGEVTPENKITDLNTGDGPRNVTFSLPNVPAGHGDVVVVTLVVTDTDGPNRSVGTAAASILVNSKVFLPFSLK
;
A
#
# COMPACT_ATOMS: atom_id res chain seq x y z
N MET A 1 9.41 53.52 40.33
CA MET A 1 9.38 54.25 39.03
C MET A 1 8.19 53.68 38.27
N GLN A 2 7.10 54.39 37.96
CA GLN A 2 6.96 55.55 37.03
C GLN A 2 7.53 55.22 35.63
N ASN A 3 6.79 55.31 34.51
CA ASN A 3 5.39 55.71 34.23
C ASN A 3 4.76 54.70 33.24
N ARG A 4 3.44 54.43 33.17
CA ARG A 4 2.23 55.27 32.96
C ARG A 4 2.17 55.96 31.58
N GLY A 5 1.22 55.55 30.75
CA GLY A 5 0.89 56.16 29.45
C GLY A 5 -0.53 55.79 28.98
N VAL A 6 -1.55 56.43 29.55
CA VAL A 6 -2.97 56.23 29.22
C VAL A 6 -3.65 57.60 29.11
N VAL A 7 -4.46 57.84 28.07
CA VAL A 7 -5.74 58.58 28.10
C VAL A 7 -6.38 58.66 26.68
N PRO A 8 -7.74 58.72 26.51
CA PRO A 8 -8.38 58.39 25.24
C PRO A 8 -9.50 59.37 24.74
N ALA A 9 -10.22 58.93 23.71
CA ALA A 9 -11.66 59.12 23.45
C ALA A 9 -12.24 60.41 22.84
N LYS A 10 -12.94 60.24 21.70
CA LYS A 10 -14.34 60.67 21.32
C LYS A 10 -14.54 60.41 19.81
N ALA A 11 -15.58 59.80 19.23
CA ALA A 11 -16.99 59.52 19.54
C ALA A 11 -18.03 60.51 18.92
N ARG A 12 -19.11 59.93 18.33
CA ARG A 12 -20.32 60.53 17.66
C ARG A 12 -20.19 60.86 16.16
N ARG A 13 -21.27 60.85 15.33
CA ARG A 13 -22.53 60.03 15.24
C ARG A 13 -23.39 60.53 14.03
N VAL A 14 -24.28 59.67 13.47
CA VAL A 14 -25.35 59.96 12.46
C VAL A 14 -24.85 60.27 11.02
N GLY A 15 -25.49 59.84 9.91
CA GLY A 15 -26.52 58.80 9.70
C GLY A 15 -27.59 59.09 8.60
N ILE A 16 -28.29 58.02 8.15
CA ILE A 16 -29.63 57.98 7.48
C ILE A 16 -29.71 58.21 5.94
N GLY A 17 -30.42 57.29 5.24
CA GLY A 17 -30.73 57.26 3.78
C GLY A 17 -30.65 55.80 3.21
N LEU A 18 -31.67 55.05 2.71
CA LEU A 18 -33.12 55.22 2.43
C LEU A 18 -33.47 55.95 1.09
N VAL A 19 -34.27 55.44 0.12
CA VAL A 19 -34.98 54.13 -0.16
C VAL A 19 -35.26 53.96 -1.70
N ILE A 20 -35.88 52.83 -2.15
CA ILE A 20 -36.59 52.52 -3.45
C ILE A 20 -35.73 51.80 -4.53
N ALA A 21 -36.05 50.64 -5.16
CA ALA A 21 -37.18 49.67 -5.27
C ALA A 21 -38.04 49.69 -6.58
N LEU A 22 -38.55 48.50 -7.00
CA LEU A 22 -39.42 48.11 -8.14
C LEU A 22 -38.74 47.70 -9.49
N ILE A 23 -39.28 46.80 -10.34
CA ILE A 23 -40.12 45.57 -10.15
C ILE A 23 -40.14 44.71 -11.45
N LEU A 24 -40.22 43.37 -11.31
CA LEU A 24 -40.80 42.33 -12.21
C LEU A 24 -40.81 42.47 -13.77
N VAL A 25 -40.23 41.48 -14.47
CA VAL A 25 -40.79 40.87 -15.70
C VAL A 25 -40.53 39.35 -15.67
N MET A 26 -41.49 38.52 -16.11
CA MET A 26 -41.30 37.08 -16.35
C MET A 26 -40.92 36.81 -17.82
N VAL A 27 -40.04 35.84 -18.07
CA VAL A 27 -39.97 35.14 -19.36
C VAL A 27 -39.82 33.63 -19.09
N VAL A 28 -40.72 32.84 -19.68
CA VAL A 28 -40.57 31.38 -19.78
C VAL A 28 -39.94 31.07 -21.13
N ALA A 29 -38.83 30.35 -21.13
CA ALA A 29 -38.19 29.85 -22.35
C ALA A 29 -37.60 28.46 -22.09
N SER A 30 -38.25 27.42 -22.63
CA SER A 30 -37.73 26.05 -22.59
C SER A 30 -36.55 25.91 -23.55
N ILE A 31 -35.44 25.31 -23.10
CA ILE A 31 -34.35 24.84 -23.97
C ILE A 31 -34.14 23.34 -23.69
N ALA A 32 -33.82 22.59 -24.74
CA ALA A 32 -33.91 21.15 -24.76
C ALA A 32 -32.91 20.43 -23.85
N MET A 33 -33.36 19.29 -23.28
CA MET A 33 -32.44 18.21 -22.94
C MET A 33 -31.86 17.67 -24.25
N THR A 34 -30.58 17.92 -24.49
CA THR A 34 -29.81 17.15 -25.47
C THR A 34 -29.25 15.93 -24.75
N ALA A 35 -29.61 14.73 -25.21
CA ALA A 35 -29.04 13.51 -24.68
C ALA A 35 -27.54 13.48 -25.01
N GLN A 36 -26.70 13.44 -23.98
CA GLN A 36 -25.29 13.13 -24.15
C GLN A 36 -25.17 11.60 -24.20
N VAL A 37 -24.41 11.09 -25.18
CA VAL A 37 -24.27 9.64 -25.40
C VAL A 37 -23.42 9.06 -24.29
N GLU A 38 -23.92 8.05 -23.59
CA GLU A 38 -23.12 7.26 -22.66
C GLU A 38 -22.10 6.42 -23.44
N PRO A 39 -20.81 6.39 -23.03
CA PRO A 39 -19.86 5.45 -23.58
C PRO A 39 -20.24 4.05 -23.09
N THR A 40 -20.72 3.20 -23.99
CA THR A 40 -20.98 1.79 -23.68
C THR A 40 -19.65 1.09 -23.40
N ALA A 41 -19.30 0.96 -22.13
CA ALA A 41 -18.20 0.10 -21.71
C ALA A 41 -18.53 -1.34 -22.15
N VAL A 42 -17.72 -1.89 -23.04
CA VAL A 42 -17.84 -3.29 -23.47
C VAL A 42 -17.32 -4.14 -22.33
N LEU A 43 -18.24 -4.74 -21.57
CA LEU A 43 -17.92 -5.82 -20.65
C LEU A 43 -17.59 -7.06 -21.47
N ASP A 44 -16.30 -7.26 -21.76
CA ASP A 44 -15.85 -8.55 -22.29
C ASP A 44 -16.22 -9.63 -21.29
N SER A 45 -17.05 -10.57 -21.76
CA SER A 45 -17.59 -11.62 -20.92
C SER A 45 -16.49 -12.62 -20.61
N PRO A 46 -16.36 -13.08 -19.35
CA PRO A 46 -15.39 -14.10 -19.02
C PRO A 46 -15.85 -15.38 -19.74
N GLY A 47 -15.03 -15.85 -20.67
CA GLY A 47 -15.39 -16.86 -21.67
C GLY A 47 -14.40 -18.01 -21.70
N LEU A 48 -14.85 -19.14 -22.26
CA LEU A 48 -13.95 -20.25 -22.62
C LEU A 48 -13.02 -19.79 -23.75
N GLU A 49 -11.71 -19.96 -23.54
CA GLU A 49 -10.65 -20.11 -24.54
C GLU A 49 -11.03 -19.69 -25.98
N PRO A 50 -10.90 -18.40 -26.34
CA PRO A 50 -10.47 -18.07 -27.67
C PRO A 50 -9.00 -18.50 -27.80
N LEU A 51 -8.76 -19.77 -28.16
CA LEU A 51 -7.48 -20.17 -28.76
C LEU A 51 -7.10 -19.08 -29.77
N PRO A 52 -5.89 -18.49 -29.69
CA PRO A 52 -5.57 -17.19 -30.28
C PRO A 52 -6.04 -17.15 -31.72
N GLN A 53 -6.98 -16.24 -32.04
CA GLN A 53 -7.77 -16.35 -33.27
C GLN A 53 -6.86 -16.32 -34.50
N LEU A 54 -6.67 -17.50 -35.08
CA LEU A 54 -5.87 -17.67 -36.28
C LEU A 54 -6.54 -16.88 -37.41
N ILE A 55 -5.98 -15.71 -37.74
CA ILE A 55 -6.47 -14.87 -38.84
C ILE A 55 -6.18 -15.63 -40.14
N LEU A 56 -7.14 -16.46 -40.56
CA LEU A 56 -7.12 -17.25 -41.79
C LEU A 56 -7.29 -16.31 -43.01
N GLY A 57 -6.25 -15.53 -43.27
CA GLY A 57 -6.24 -14.36 -44.15
C GLY A 57 -4.96 -14.20 -44.96
N ALA A 58 -4.40 -15.33 -45.43
CA ALA A 58 -3.24 -15.54 -46.32
C ALA A 58 -2.02 -16.23 -45.67
N ASP A 59 -1.66 -17.38 -46.25
CA ASP A 59 -0.31 -17.94 -46.41
C ASP A 59 0.60 -18.10 -45.18
N GLY A 60 0.09 -18.79 -44.15
CA GLY A 60 0.79 -19.97 -43.62
C GLY A 60 2.14 -19.79 -42.91
N VAL A 61 2.46 -18.57 -42.45
CA VAL A 61 3.50 -18.34 -41.45
C VAL A 61 2.83 -18.42 -40.06
N ALA A 62 3.55 -18.90 -39.05
CA ALA A 62 3.15 -18.68 -37.66
C ALA A 62 3.07 -17.16 -37.36
N PRO A 63 2.38 -16.70 -36.29
CA PRO A 63 2.73 -15.40 -35.73
C PRO A 63 4.25 -15.38 -35.55
N ALA A 64 4.92 -14.37 -36.09
CA ALA A 64 6.35 -14.22 -35.86
C ALA A 64 6.56 -14.03 -34.35
N ALA A 65 7.67 -14.56 -33.82
CA ALA A 65 8.15 -14.10 -32.53
C ALA A 65 8.27 -12.56 -32.62
N VAL A 66 7.69 -11.87 -31.65
CA VAL A 66 7.86 -10.41 -31.54
C VAL A 66 9.36 -10.17 -31.38
N SER A 67 9.91 -9.27 -32.19
CA SER A 67 11.32 -8.93 -32.08
C SER A 67 11.52 -7.97 -30.91
N ALA A 68 12.53 -8.21 -30.09
CA ALA A 68 12.92 -7.39 -28.94
C ALA A 68 12.78 -5.88 -29.18
N ASP A 69 12.16 -5.21 -28.20
CA ASP A 69 11.58 -3.86 -28.27
C ASP A 69 10.76 -3.64 -29.56
N ASP A 70 9.49 -4.05 -29.53
CA ASP A 70 8.50 -3.76 -30.57
C ASP A 70 8.29 -2.24 -30.77
N GLY A 71 8.69 -1.40 -29.82
CA GLY A 71 8.59 0.07 -29.85
C GLY A 71 7.15 0.59 -29.70
N GLY A 72 6.25 -0.26 -29.20
CA GLY A 72 4.80 -0.11 -29.22
C GLY A 72 4.19 0.63 -28.04
N ALA A 73 3.52 -0.11 -27.15
CA ALA A 73 2.42 0.42 -26.35
C ALA A 73 2.35 -0.06 -24.88
N TRP A 74 3.52 -0.29 -24.26
CA TRP A 74 3.71 -0.68 -22.85
C TRP A 74 2.78 -1.83 -22.44
N GLU A 75 3.23 -3.05 -22.63
CA GLU A 75 2.47 -4.23 -22.35
C GLU A 75 2.57 -4.69 -20.88
N LEU A 76 1.47 -5.26 -20.37
CA LEU A 76 1.35 -5.67 -18.97
C LEU A 76 0.88 -7.14 -18.86
N GLY A 77 1.70 -7.96 -18.23
CA GLY A 77 1.36 -9.30 -17.77
C GLY A 77 1.10 -9.32 -16.27
N LEU A 78 -0.06 -9.85 -15.86
CA LEU A 78 -0.42 -9.98 -14.45
C LEU A 78 -0.60 -11.46 -14.08
N HIS A 79 0.15 -11.92 -13.08
CA HIS A 79 0.07 -13.25 -12.50
C HIS A 79 -0.16 -13.17 -10.99
N GLY A 80 -0.87 -14.16 -10.43
CA GLY A 80 -1.10 -14.23 -9.00
C GLY A 80 -1.52 -15.62 -8.56
N SER A 81 -0.64 -16.33 -7.86
CA SER A 81 -0.85 -17.75 -7.49
C SER A 81 -0.29 -18.03 -6.10
N ALA A 82 -1.14 -18.52 -5.20
CA ALA A 82 -0.79 -18.86 -3.82
C ALA A 82 -1.68 -19.95 -3.19
N GLY A 83 -2.86 -20.23 -3.75
CA GLY A 83 -3.83 -21.25 -3.31
C GLY A 83 -4.58 -20.93 -2.02
N ASN A 84 -3.87 -20.47 -1.00
CA ASN A 84 -4.40 -20.11 0.32
C ASN A 84 -4.52 -18.59 0.56
N LEU A 85 -3.86 -17.76 -0.27
CA LEU A 85 -3.90 -16.29 -0.19
C LEU A 85 -4.67 -15.63 -1.35
N THR A 86 -5.67 -16.33 -1.92
CA THR A 86 -6.40 -15.93 -3.15
C THR A 86 -7.06 -14.54 -3.10
N GLN A 87 -7.43 -14.04 -1.92
CA GLN A 87 -7.93 -12.67 -1.75
C GLN A 87 -6.82 -11.62 -1.90
N ALA A 88 -5.61 -11.92 -1.43
CA ALA A 88 -4.46 -11.03 -1.49
C ALA A 88 -3.81 -11.00 -2.89
N THR A 89 -3.67 -12.16 -3.55
CA THR A 89 -3.20 -12.24 -4.95
C THR A 89 -4.15 -11.52 -5.91
N ALA A 90 -5.47 -11.57 -5.66
CA ALA A 90 -6.45 -10.80 -6.41
C ALA A 90 -6.35 -9.29 -6.14
N ALA A 91 -6.19 -8.88 -4.89
CA ALA A 91 -6.07 -7.47 -4.52
C ALA A 91 -4.75 -6.82 -5.02
N GLU A 92 -3.61 -7.51 -4.98
CA GLU A 92 -2.36 -7.01 -5.57
C GLU A 92 -2.47 -6.86 -7.10
N ARG A 93 -2.99 -7.86 -7.84
CA ARG A 93 -3.22 -7.73 -9.30
C ARG A 93 -4.19 -6.59 -9.65
N ALA A 94 -5.28 -6.44 -8.89
CA ALA A 94 -6.20 -5.31 -9.03
C ALA A 94 -5.52 -3.96 -8.72
N GLY A 95 -4.63 -3.96 -7.72
CA GLY A 95 -3.82 -2.81 -7.33
C GLY A 95 -2.92 -2.31 -8.45
N MET A 96 -2.16 -3.20 -9.10
CA MET A 96 -1.36 -2.86 -10.28
C MET A 96 -2.25 -2.29 -11.39
N LYS A 97 -3.32 -3.03 -11.74
CA LYS A 97 -4.19 -2.71 -12.86
C LYS A 97 -4.84 -1.32 -12.72
N TYR A 98 -5.23 -0.92 -11.51
CA TYR A 98 -5.88 0.36 -11.23
C TYR A 98 -5.15 1.59 -11.82
N TRP A 99 -3.81 1.60 -11.78
CA TRP A 99 -3.00 2.74 -12.23
C TRP A 99 -2.44 2.60 -13.64
N LEU A 100 -2.33 1.37 -14.14
CA LEU A 100 -1.77 1.08 -15.46
C LEU A 100 -2.85 0.95 -16.56
N ASP A 101 -4.10 0.68 -16.20
CA ASP A 101 -5.22 0.64 -17.16
C ASP A 101 -5.29 1.92 -18.02
N GLY A 102 -5.49 1.72 -19.32
CA GLY A 102 -5.55 2.80 -20.32
C GLY A 102 -4.22 3.55 -20.55
N TRP A 103 -3.12 3.05 -20.00
CA TRP A 103 -1.74 3.45 -20.33
C TRP A 103 -0.95 2.25 -20.83
N PHE A 104 -0.97 1.14 -20.10
CA PHE A 104 -0.44 -0.14 -20.53
C PHE A 104 -1.51 -1.00 -21.22
N VAL A 105 -1.11 -1.80 -22.20
CA VAL A 105 -1.92 -2.85 -22.81
C VAL A 105 -1.81 -4.13 -21.97
N THR A 106 -2.81 -4.43 -21.14
CA THR A 106 -2.84 -5.72 -20.42
C THR A 106 -3.02 -6.87 -21.41
N ARG A 107 -1.96 -7.65 -21.68
CA ARG A 107 -2.02 -8.83 -22.56
C ARG A 107 -2.74 -10.00 -21.87
N TYR A 108 -2.51 -10.20 -20.58
CA TYR A 108 -3.16 -11.25 -19.78
C TYR A 108 -3.21 -10.90 -18.28
N ASN A 109 -4.14 -11.54 -17.55
CA ASN A 109 -4.31 -11.34 -16.11
C ASN A 109 -4.80 -12.62 -15.42
N TYR A 110 -3.86 -13.50 -15.10
CA TYR A 110 -4.09 -14.85 -14.62
C TYR A 110 -4.15 -14.96 -13.09
N ASN A 111 -4.87 -15.96 -12.60
CA ASN A 111 -5.09 -16.22 -11.18
C ASN A 111 -5.06 -17.72 -10.84
N GLU A 112 -4.38 -18.06 -9.74
CA GLU A 112 -4.36 -19.39 -9.11
C GLU A 112 -4.22 -20.53 -10.15
N ASN A 113 -5.33 -21.21 -10.49
CA ASN A 113 -5.40 -22.28 -11.48
C ASN A 113 -4.97 -21.91 -12.91
N SER A 114 -5.01 -20.63 -13.29
CA SER A 114 -4.67 -20.13 -14.62
C SER A 114 -3.30 -19.45 -14.71
N ALA A 115 -2.59 -19.32 -13.59
CA ALA A 115 -1.21 -18.85 -13.56
C ALA A 115 -0.28 -20.07 -13.44
N TRP A 116 0.58 -20.30 -14.43
CA TRP A 116 1.36 -21.54 -14.52
C TRP A 116 2.86 -21.29 -14.37
N GLU A 117 3.58 -22.34 -13.94
CA GLU A 117 5.04 -22.30 -13.90
C GLU A 117 5.64 -22.25 -15.31
N GLU A 118 4.98 -22.93 -16.25
CA GLU A 118 5.32 -22.98 -17.67
C GLU A 118 5.48 -21.56 -18.25
N ASP A 119 4.64 -20.60 -17.86
CA ASP A 119 4.64 -19.20 -18.35
C ASP A 119 5.91 -18.39 -17.99
N PHE A 120 6.70 -18.86 -17.02
CA PHE A 120 7.96 -18.27 -16.56
C PHE A 120 9.17 -19.18 -16.84
N LYS A 121 8.92 -20.45 -17.14
CA LYS A 121 9.93 -21.49 -17.32
C LYS A 121 10.41 -21.51 -18.76
N LYS A 122 11.71 -21.70 -18.95
CA LYS A 122 12.31 -21.64 -20.29
C LYS A 122 11.88 -22.79 -21.19
N ALA A 123 11.70 -22.55 -22.48
CA ALA A 123 11.29 -23.53 -23.47
C ALA A 123 12.25 -24.74 -23.56
N SER A 124 13.54 -24.56 -23.26
CA SER A 124 14.51 -25.66 -23.20
C SER A 124 14.39 -26.56 -21.95
N SER A 125 13.69 -26.11 -20.90
CA SER A 125 13.25 -26.92 -19.76
C SER A 125 11.80 -27.42 -19.90
N GLY A 126 11.08 -27.02 -20.96
CA GLY A 126 9.71 -27.45 -21.25
C GLY A 126 8.62 -26.42 -20.99
N GLY A 127 8.96 -25.20 -20.56
CA GLY A 127 8.00 -24.12 -20.39
C GLY A 127 7.71 -23.33 -21.68
N THR A 128 7.16 -22.13 -21.49
CA THR A 128 6.54 -21.28 -22.51
C THR A 128 6.78 -19.79 -22.30
N GLU A 129 7.85 -19.41 -21.57
CA GLU A 129 8.33 -18.03 -21.35
C GLU A 129 8.19 -17.14 -22.59
N ASN A 130 8.62 -17.66 -23.74
CA ASN A 130 8.68 -16.99 -25.04
C ASN A 130 7.30 -16.55 -25.61
N ASN A 131 6.21 -16.94 -24.96
CA ASN A 131 4.82 -16.70 -25.37
C ASN A 131 4.02 -15.92 -24.31
N TYR A 132 4.62 -15.67 -23.14
CA TYR A 132 3.98 -15.05 -21.99
C TYR A 132 4.88 -13.98 -21.36
N LEU A 133 5.89 -14.37 -20.58
CA LEU A 133 6.79 -13.43 -19.91
C LEU A 133 7.47 -12.52 -20.94
N ASP A 134 8.11 -13.09 -21.96
CA ASP A 134 8.88 -12.36 -22.98
C ASP A 134 7.99 -11.75 -24.08
N THR A 135 6.75 -11.37 -23.73
CA THR A 135 5.75 -10.74 -24.62
C THR A 135 5.04 -9.54 -23.99
N VAL A 136 5.59 -9.03 -22.87
CA VAL A 136 5.09 -7.88 -22.09
C VAL A 136 6.24 -7.10 -21.45
N ASP A 137 6.25 -5.77 -21.56
CA ASP A 137 7.32 -4.94 -20.97
C ASP A 137 7.39 -5.10 -19.44
N LEU A 138 6.22 -5.16 -18.79
CA LEU A 138 6.08 -5.39 -17.35
C LEU A 138 5.34 -6.69 -17.04
N GLN A 139 6.05 -7.65 -16.47
CA GLN A 139 5.49 -8.87 -15.90
C GLN A 139 5.43 -8.72 -14.36
N PHE A 140 4.22 -8.57 -13.80
CA PHE A 140 4.01 -8.56 -12.35
C PHE A 140 3.45 -9.89 -11.83
N TYR A 141 4.09 -10.46 -10.82
CA TYR A 141 3.67 -11.68 -10.13
C TYR A 141 3.53 -11.45 -8.62
N VAL A 142 2.51 -12.08 -8.02
CA VAL A 142 2.30 -12.15 -6.57
C VAL A 142 2.04 -13.60 -6.15
N GLY A 143 2.72 -14.05 -5.10
CA GLY A 143 2.59 -15.42 -4.63
C GLY A 143 3.61 -15.80 -3.56
N HIS A 144 3.63 -17.07 -3.18
CA HIS A 144 4.64 -17.56 -2.24
C HIS A 144 6.02 -17.58 -2.87
N GLY A 145 7.05 -17.43 -2.03
CA GLY A 145 8.43 -17.40 -2.47
C GLY A 145 9.39 -17.94 -1.42
N SER A 146 10.58 -18.30 -1.86
CA SER A 146 11.74 -18.59 -1.04
C SER A 146 13.00 -18.20 -1.82
N PRO A 147 14.22 -18.24 -1.23
CA PRO A 147 15.44 -17.85 -1.93
C PRO A 147 15.60 -18.53 -3.30
N GLY A 148 15.45 -17.73 -4.37
CA GLY A 148 15.59 -18.17 -5.75
C GLY A 148 14.38 -18.92 -6.33
N ARG A 149 13.20 -18.83 -5.71
CA ARG A 149 12.00 -19.60 -6.10
C ARG A 149 10.69 -18.86 -5.85
N PHE A 150 9.69 -19.15 -6.67
CA PHE A 150 8.28 -18.85 -6.41
C PHE A 150 7.37 -19.97 -6.94
N THR A 151 6.16 -20.08 -6.39
CA THR A 151 5.33 -21.30 -6.53
C THR A 151 3.92 -21.03 -7.06
N PHE A 152 3.34 -22.02 -7.72
CA PHE A 152 2.02 -21.95 -8.33
C PHE A 152 1.10 -23.00 -7.71
N ASP A 153 -0.16 -22.64 -7.43
CA ASP A 153 -1.15 -23.57 -6.86
C ASP A 153 -1.46 -24.74 -7.82
N ASN A 154 -1.31 -24.49 -9.14
CA ASN A 154 -1.58 -25.48 -10.18
C ASN A 154 -0.33 -26.29 -10.59
N ALA A 155 0.06 -27.25 -9.74
CA ALA A 155 1.04 -28.30 -10.07
C ALA A 155 0.48 -29.37 -11.04
N THR A 156 -0.26 -28.95 -12.09
CA THR A 156 -0.56 -29.78 -13.28
C THR A 156 -0.01 -29.18 -14.57
N HIS A 157 0.59 -27.99 -14.48
CA HIS A 157 1.38 -27.31 -15.50
C HIS A 157 2.81 -27.19 -14.94
N ASP A 158 3.62 -28.18 -15.30
CA ASP A 158 4.84 -28.64 -14.60
C ASP A 158 4.70 -28.90 -13.07
N ASP A 159 5.74 -28.68 -12.25
CA ASP A 159 5.82 -29.15 -10.85
C ASP A 159 5.27 -28.15 -9.81
N GLY A 160 5.01 -26.91 -10.25
CA GLY A 160 4.43 -25.83 -9.45
C GLY A 160 5.46 -24.98 -8.72
N THR A 161 6.76 -25.08 -9.05
CA THR A 161 7.84 -24.30 -8.43
C THR A 161 8.93 -23.91 -9.43
N LEU A 162 8.95 -22.64 -9.85
CA LEU A 162 10.10 -22.14 -10.61
C LEU A 162 11.35 -22.10 -9.72
N VAL A 163 12.47 -22.67 -10.17
CA VAL A 163 13.76 -22.64 -9.48
C VAL A 163 14.85 -21.97 -10.32
N ALA A 164 15.31 -20.80 -9.88
CA ALA A 164 16.46 -20.14 -10.48
C ALA A 164 17.80 -20.80 -10.03
N PRO A 165 18.78 -20.96 -10.93
CA PRO A 165 18.75 -20.60 -12.34
C PRO A 165 18.17 -21.73 -13.21
N THR A 166 17.96 -22.94 -12.67
CA THR A 166 17.67 -24.17 -13.42
C THR A 166 16.58 -23.99 -14.47
N ASP A 167 15.47 -23.34 -14.10
CA ASP A 167 14.29 -23.24 -14.94
C ASP A 167 14.25 -22.00 -15.83
N CYS A 168 15.09 -20.99 -15.57
CA CYS A 168 15.09 -19.71 -16.31
C CYS A 168 16.47 -19.23 -16.80
N ASN A 169 17.55 -20.01 -16.64
CA ASN A 169 18.93 -19.58 -16.96
C ASN A 169 19.05 -19.00 -18.38
N ALA A 170 19.36 -17.70 -18.44
CA ALA A 170 19.50 -16.90 -19.65
C ALA A 170 18.33 -17.07 -20.64
N SER A 171 17.10 -16.85 -20.18
CA SER A 171 15.91 -16.82 -21.05
C SER A 171 15.09 -15.53 -20.93
N TRP A 172 15.08 -14.84 -19.78
CA TRP A 172 14.18 -13.70 -19.58
C TRP A 172 14.72 -12.40 -20.18
N GLY A 173 13.85 -11.67 -20.87
CA GLY A 173 14.14 -10.46 -21.63
C GLY A 173 14.79 -10.72 -23.00
N ASP A 174 14.75 -11.95 -23.51
CA ASP A 174 15.32 -12.27 -24.84
C ASP A 174 14.33 -12.03 -26.01
N GLY A 175 13.04 -11.87 -25.65
CA GLY A 175 12.01 -11.18 -26.41
C GLY A 175 11.76 -9.76 -25.89
N ASP A 176 10.61 -9.54 -25.25
CA ASP A 176 9.92 -8.24 -25.12
C ASP A 176 9.64 -7.88 -23.63
N ASN A 177 10.56 -8.20 -22.69
CA ASN A 177 10.36 -7.99 -21.25
C ASN A 177 11.54 -7.32 -20.55
N GLU A 178 11.41 -6.03 -20.29
CA GLU A 178 12.39 -5.23 -19.54
C GLU A 178 12.26 -5.49 -18.04
N TRP A 179 11.04 -5.65 -17.52
CA TRP A 179 10.79 -5.62 -16.06
C TRP A 179 9.98 -6.81 -15.53
N LEU A 180 10.56 -7.50 -14.54
CA LEU A 180 9.91 -8.56 -13.75
C LEU A 180 9.74 -8.11 -12.29
N ALA A 181 8.50 -7.95 -11.84
CA ALA A 181 8.19 -7.45 -10.49
C ALA A 181 7.48 -8.52 -9.63
N LEU A 182 8.09 -8.88 -8.49
CA LEU A 182 7.74 -10.05 -7.69
C LEU A 182 7.35 -9.67 -6.24
N THR A 183 6.04 -9.58 -5.95
CA THR A 183 5.54 -9.47 -4.56
C THR A 183 5.52 -10.86 -3.91
N SER A 184 6.72 -11.36 -3.58
CA SER A 184 6.93 -12.72 -3.06
C SER A 184 8.09 -12.80 -2.08
N CYS A 185 8.00 -13.75 -1.13
CA CYS A 185 8.94 -13.86 -0.01
C CYS A 185 10.36 -14.27 -0.45
N GLN A 186 11.36 -13.51 0.00
CA GLN A 186 12.79 -13.86 -0.04
C GLN A 186 13.39 -14.20 -1.42
N VAL A 187 12.67 -13.95 -2.52
CA VAL A 187 13.07 -14.39 -3.87
C VAL A 187 14.44 -13.85 -4.26
N LEU A 188 14.77 -12.62 -3.83
CA LEU A 188 16.04 -11.93 -4.07
C LEU A 188 16.97 -11.88 -2.83
N ALA A 189 16.83 -12.85 -1.92
CA ALA A 189 17.73 -13.02 -0.78
C ALA A 189 19.20 -13.25 -1.23
N ASP A 190 20.15 -12.95 -0.35
CA ASP A 190 21.59 -12.94 -0.69
C ASP A 190 22.10 -14.29 -1.21
N SER A 191 21.54 -15.41 -0.72
CA SER A 191 21.87 -16.76 -1.18
C SER A 191 21.22 -17.17 -2.52
N ALA A 192 20.59 -16.23 -3.23
CA ALA A 192 19.78 -16.48 -4.41
C ALA A 192 19.84 -15.39 -5.49
N ILE A 193 20.22 -14.17 -5.13
CA ILE A 193 20.33 -13.04 -6.05
C ILE A 193 21.15 -13.37 -7.32
N GLY A 194 22.29 -14.07 -7.19
CA GLY A 194 23.11 -14.48 -8.33
C GLY A 194 22.43 -15.52 -9.23
N ASN A 195 21.61 -16.41 -8.66
CA ASN A 195 20.81 -17.38 -9.42
C ASN A 195 19.71 -16.68 -10.23
N MET A 196 19.09 -15.63 -9.67
CA MET A 196 18.08 -14.81 -10.37
C MET A 196 18.72 -13.95 -11.46
N ALA A 197 19.88 -13.34 -11.20
CA ALA A 197 20.66 -12.63 -12.20
C ALA A 197 21.14 -13.52 -13.36
N GLN A 198 21.34 -14.82 -13.12
CA GLN A 198 21.62 -15.81 -14.16
C GLN A 198 20.41 -16.15 -15.05
N CYS A 199 19.19 -15.72 -14.71
CA CYS A 199 18.01 -15.90 -15.57
C CYS A 199 17.82 -14.77 -16.59
N MET A 200 18.42 -13.60 -16.32
CA MET A 200 18.39 -12.42 -17.18
C MET A 200 19.21 -12.66 -18.46
N ASN A 201 18.62 -12.26 -19.60
CA ASN A 201 19.19 -12.31 -20.94
C ASN A 201 18.77 -11.05 -21.71
N ARG A 202 19.21 -9.88 -21.20
CA ARG A 202 18.78 -8.50 -21.53
C ARG A 202 17.56 -7.96 -20.79
N GLN A 203 16.88 -8.77 -19.97
CA GLN A 203 15.94 -8.25 -18.96
C GLN A 203 16.58 -7.07 -18.21
N HIS A 204 15.99 -5.87 -18.28
CA HIS A 204 16.58 -4.70 -17.63
C HIS A 204 16.57 -4.82 -16.10
N LEU A 205 15.44 -5.21 -15.48
CA LEU A 205 15.27 -5.25 -14.03
C LEU A 205 14.49 -6.47 -13.51
N ILE A 206 14.95 -7.05 -12.38
CA ILE A 206 14.13 -7.92 -11.52
C ILE A 206 13.92 -7.24 -10.16
N LEU A 207 12.67 -6.92 -9.83
CA LEU A 207 12.27 -6.24 -8.61
C LEU A 207 11.61 -7.24 -7.63
N GLY A 208 12.05 -7.31 -6.38
CA GLY A 208 11.57 -8.33 -5.44
C GLY A 208 12.11 -8.16 -4.02
N PHE A 209 11.88 -9.15 -3.15
CA PHE A 209 12.20 -9.02 -1.71
C PHE A 209 13.37 -9.90 -1.26
N VAL A 210 14.17 -9.35 -0.34
CA VAL A 210 15.23 -10.05 0.41
C VAL A 210 14.62 -10.75 1.63
N THR A 211 13.63 -10.11 2.27
CA THR A 211 12.83 -10.68 3.38
C THR A 211 11.50 -11.26 2.88
N ASN A 212 10.63 -11.73 3.78
CA ASN A 212 9.24 -12.03 3.43
C ASN A 212 8.54 -10.77 2.87
N ALA A 213 7.74 -10.94 1.81
CA ALA A 213 6.86 -9.91 1.28
C ALA A 213 5.52 -9.93 2.03
N SER A 214 4.64 -8.95 1.79
CA SER A 214 3.28 -8.92 2.32
C SER A 214 2.28 -8.51 1.24
N ALA A 215 1.31 -9.37 0.92
CA ALA A 215 0.29 -9.13 -0.09
C ALA A 215 -1.03 -8.70 0.57
N HIS A 216 -1.53 -7.49 0.32
CA HIS A 216 -2.67 -6.97 1.10
C HIS A 216 -4.04 -7.40 0.53
N ASN A 217 -5.00 -7.74 1.40
CA ASN A 217 -6.37 -8.16 1.02
C ASN A 217 -7.25 -7.02 0.45
N ASN A 218 -6.78 -5.77 0.48
CA ASN A 218 -7.44 -4.58 -0.05
C ASN A 218 -6.52 -3.94 -1.08
N TYR A 219 -6.99 -3.69 -2.31
CA TYR A 219 -6.09 -3.30 -3.40
C TYR A 219 -5.33 -1.99 -3.13
N TRP A 220 -5.92 -0.98 -2.51
CA TRP A 220 -5.26 0.32 -2.28
C TRP A 220 -4.11 0.29 -1.25
N ASP A 221 -4.07 -0.75 -0.40
CA ASP A 221 -3.04 -0.97 0.63
C ASP A 221 -1.84 -1.80 0.10
N THR A 222 -1.87 -2.23 -1.17
CA THR A 222 -0.91 -3.19 -1.77
C THR A 222 0.42 -2.59 -2.20
N GLN A 223 1.45 -3.45 -2.32
CA GLN A 223 2.70 -3.09 -2.99
C GLN A 223 2.41 -2.68 -4.45
N ALA A 224 1.64 -3.52 -5.15
CA ALA A 224 1.27 -3.31 -6.54
C ALA A 224 0.57 -1.96 -6.83
N TYR A 225 -0.39 -1.56 -5.99
CA TYR A 225 -1.10 -0.28 -6.16
C TYR A 225 -0.19 0.92 -5.94
N GLN A 226 0.64 0.91 -4.90
CA GLN A 226 1.56 2.02 -4.67
C GLN A 226 2.67 2.05 -5.74
N PHE A 227 3.10 0.90 -6.25
CA PHE A 227 4.07 0.80 -7.34
C PHE A 227 3.50 1.36 -8.65
N GLY A 228 2.30 0.93 -9.06
CA GLY A 228 1.57 1.48 -10.20
C GLY A 228 1.31 2.99 -10.08
N ARG A 229 0.96 3.45 -8.87
CA ARG A 229 0.79 4.88 -8.56
C ARG A 229 2.05 5.69 -8.82
N TYR A 230 3.20 5.22 -8.34
CA TYR A 230 4.45 5.97 -8.48
C TYR A 230 5.00 5.91 -9.92
N MET A 231 4.83 4.80 -10.65
CA MET A 231 5.09 4.77 -12.09
C MET A 231 4.23 5.80 -12.84
N ARG A 232 2.93 5.90 -12.52
CA ARG A 232 2.01 6.90 -13.09
C ARG A 232 2.32 8.34 -12.65
N TYR A 233 3.16 8.52 -11.62
CA TYR A 233 3.69 9.81 -11.17
C TYR A 233 5.14 10.06 -11.68
N GLY A 234 5.59 9.38 -12.74
CA GLY A 234 6.84 9.71 -13.42
C GLY A 234 8.13 9.34 -12.67
N TYR A 235 8.04 8.58 -11.58
CA TYR A 235 9.20 7.97 -10.94
C TYR A 235 9.73 6.81 -11.80
N ASN A 236 11.02 6.53 -11.73
CA ASN A 236 11.60 5.34 -12.38
C ASN A 236 11.12 4.04 -11.68
N MET A 237 11.37 2.88 -12.28
CA MET A 237 10.93 1.57 -11.76
C MET A 237 11.48 1.32 -10.33
N THR A 238 12.77 1.57 -10.12
CA THR A 238 13.48 1.42 -8.83
C THR A 238 12.84 2.27 -7.73
N GLN A 239 12.69 3.57 -7.99
CA GLN A 239 12.08 4.56 -7.11
C GLN A 239 10.63 4.20 -6.78
N SER A 240 9.86 3.77 -7.78
CA SER A 240 8.45 3.40 -7.62
C SER A 240 8.30 2.18 -6.73
N TRP A 241 9.16 1.17 -6.91
CA TRP A 241 9.17 -0.06 -6.10
C TRP A 241 9.57 0.19 -4.65
N PHE A 242 10.58 1.02 -4.41
CA PHE A 242 11.05 1.38 -3.07
C PHE A 242 10.04 2.29 -2.35
N LYS A 243 9.46 3.30 -3.02
CA LYS A 243 8.36 4.11 -2.43
C LYS A 243 7.14 3.28 -2.08
N ALA A 244 6.77 2.32 -2.92
CA ALA A 244 5.67 1.40 -2.63
C ALA A 244 5.98 0.57 -1.38
N CYS A 245 7.21 0.07 -1.29
CA CYS A 245 7.69 -0.71 -0.14
C CYS A 245 7.61 0.11 1.16
N ASP A 246 8.03 1.38 1.15
CA ASP A 246 8.01 2.21 2.36
C ASP A 246 6.59 2.51 2.90
N ILE A 247 5.54 2.31 2.08
CA ILE A 247 4.13 2.42 2.47
C ILE A 247 3.54 1.07 2.86
N ALA A 248 3.65 0.05 1.99
CA ALA A 248 2.98 -1.23 2.14
C ALA A 248 3.75 -2.24 3.02
N GLN A 249 5.09 -2.20 2.99
CA GLN A 249 5.95 -3.27 3.48
C GLN A 249 6.73 -2.83 4.73
N ARG A 250 6.36 -3.38 5.90
CA ARG A 250 6.96 -2.97 7.18
C ARG A 250 8.05 -3.91 7.69
N GLY A 251 9.21 -3.34 8.04
CA GLY A 251 10.36 -4.10 8.53
C GLY A 251 10.87 -5.09 7.50
N LYS A 252 10.68 -4.77 6.21
CA LYS A 252 11.04 -5.61 5.07
C LYS A 252 12.25 -5.01 4.37
N THR A 253 13.07 -5.85 3.76
CA THR A 253 14.14 -5.41 2.86
C THR A 253 13.77 -5.83 1.45
N THR A 254 13.75 -4.86 0.54
CA THR A 254 13.44 -5.04 -0.87
C THR A 254 14.69 -4.79 -1.71
N ARG A 255 14.72 -5.30 -2.93
CA ARG A 255 15.88 -5.23 -3.82
C ARG A 255 15.45 -5.17 -5.28
N VAL A 256 16.29 -4.54 -6.10
CA VAL A 256 16.19 -4.55 -7.56
C VAL A 256 17.53 -5.04 -8.10
N ILE A 257 17.52 -6.09 -8.92
CA ILE A 257 18.65 -6.52 -9.76
C ILE A 257 18.56 -5.78 -11.10
N ALA A 258 19.69 -5.42 -11.69
CA ALA A 258 19.81 -4.90 -13.05
C ALA A 258 20.93 -5.59 -13.85
N GLU A 259 20.79 -5.68 -15.18
CA GLU A 259 21.92 -6.00 -16.09
C GLU A 259 23.02 -4.93 -15.96
N GLU A 260 22.64 -3.65 -16.04
CA GLU A 260 23.52 -2.48 -16.05
C GLU A 260 23.01 -1.38 -15.11
N THR A 261 23.89 -0.54 -14.56
CA THR A 261 23.47 0.52 -13.61
C THR A 261 22.51 1.53 -14.25
N ALA A 262 22.64 1.73 -15.57
CA ALA A 262 21.77 2.59 -16.36
C ALA A 262 20.29 2.21 -16.23
N CYS A 263 19.98 0.92 -16.09
CA CYS A 263 18.61 0.40 -16.03
C CYS A 263 17.89 0.79 -14.73
N PHE A 264 18.61 1.20 -13.67
CA PHE A 264 17.97 1.80 -12.50
C PHE A 264 17.20 3.09 -12.83
N ASN A 265 17.46 3.72 -13.99
CA ASN A 265 16.73 4.90 -14.48
C ASN A 265 15.44 4.58 -15.23
N ASP A 266 15.14 3.31 -15.52
CA ASP A 266 14.04 2.91 -16.42
C ASP A 266 12.70 3.52 -16.04
N ASN A 267 12.03 4.15 -17.01
CA ASN A 267 10.90 5.03 -16.77
C ASN A 267 9.93 5.03 -17.97
N PRO A 268 8.88 4.18 -17.96
CA PRO A 268 7.91 4.12 -19.05
C PRO A 268 7.08 5.41 -19.21
N TYR A 269 7.01 6.25 -18.17
CA TYR A 269 6.24 7.51 -18.22
C TYR A 269 6.92 8.57 -19.09
N TYR A 270 8.25 8.57 -19.14
CA TYR A 270 9.04 9.43 -20.03
C TYR A 270 9.59 8.71 -21.27
N GLY A 271 9.36 7.41 -21.43
CA GLY A 271 9.92 6.62 -22.52
C GLY A 271 11.45 6.52 -22.47
N SER A 272 12.00 6.39 -21.25
CA SER A 272 13.44 6.31 -21.01
C SER A 272 13.77 4.94 -20.45
N VAL A 273 14.26 4.05 -21.31
CA VAL A 273 14.80 2.73 -20.94
C VAL A 273 16.31 2.71 -21.11
N CYS A 274 17.01 1.78 -20.45
CA CYS A 274 18.40 1.47 -20.77
C CYS A 274 18.51 0.74 -22.13
N ALA A 275 19.64 0.10 -22.40
CA ALA A 275 19.83 -0.65 -23.64
C ALA A 275 19.90 -2.14 -23.33
N ASP A 276 19.32 -2.96 -24.21
CA ASP A 276 19.29 -4.41 -24.14
C ASP A 276 20.67 -5.03 -24.42
N VAL A 277 21.51 -4.98 -23.38
CA VAL A 277 22.82 -5.62 -23.32
C VAL A 277 22.74 -6.95 -22.56
N LEU A 278 23.57 -7.91 -22.97
CA LEU A 278 23.75 -9.18 -22.27
C LEU A 278 25.13 -9.16 -21.61
N ASP A 279 25.19 -8.83 -20.33
CA ASP A 279 26.46 -8.57 -19.66
C ASP A 279 26.97 -9.73 -18.81
N SER A 280 28.29 -9.70 -18.59
CA SER A 280 29.02 -10.68 -17.78
C SER A 280 28.86 -10.47 -16.28
N ASP A 281 28.17 -9.42 -15.87
CA ASP A 281 28.00 -8.94 -14.51
C ASP A 281 26.56 -8.49 -14.29
N TYR A 282 26.22 -8.28 -13.02
CA TYR A 282 24.92 -7.81 -12.59
C TYR A 282 25.09 -6.82 -11.44
N TYR A 283 24.19 -5.85 -11.40
CA TYR A 283 24.12 -4.81 -10.39
C TYR A 283 22.90 -5.06 -9.53
N TRP A 284 22.90 -4.57 -8.29
CA TRP A 284 21.69 -4.54 -7.49
C TRP A 284 21.65 -3.37 -6.53
N TYR A 285 20.44 -2.93 -6.22
CA TYR A 285 20.14 -1.87 -5.26
C TYR A 285 19.20 -2.45 -4.19
N THR A 286 19.55 -2.30 -2.90
CA THR A 286 18.81 -2.84 -1.75
C THR A 286 18.26 -1.68 -0.90
N HIS A 287 16.99 -1.77 -0.49
CA HIS A 287 16.31 -0.72 0.29
C HIS A 287 15.60 -1.28 1.54
N ALA A 288 15.73 -0.57 2.67
CA ALA A 288 15.14 -0.93 3.95
C ALA A 288 13.78 -0.22 4.20
N CYS A 289 12.69 -0.99 4.15
CA CYS A 289 11.32 -0.49 4.16
C CYS A 289 10.68 -0.50 5.56
N GLY A 290 9.86 0.51 5.86
CA GLY A 290 8.84 0.39 6.91
C GLY A 290 8.94 1.37 8.08
N THR A 291 8.34 0.98 9.20
CA THR A 291 8.20 1.73 10.45
C THR A 291 9.15 1.21 11.52
N GLU A 292 9.58 2.10 12.40
CA GLU A 292 10.11 1.79 13.72
C GLU A 292 9.14 0.92 14.55
N THR A 293 9.68 0.22 15.55
CA THR A 293 8.90 -0.49 16.58
C THR A 293 8.59 0.44 17.74
N ALA A 294 7.45 0.27 18.39
CA ALA A 294 7.09 1.05 19.57
C ALA A 294 8.06 0.87 20.75
N SER A 295 8.35 1.98 21.45
CA SER A 295 9.10 1.93 22.71
C SER A 295 8.34 1.16 23.80
N TYR A 296 9.07 0.56 24.73
CA TYR A 296 8.47 -0.21 25.82
C TYR A 296 7.75 0.70 26.83
N VAL A 297 6.47 0.39 27.09
CA VAL A 297 5.62 1.02 28.10
C VAL A 297 5.22 -0.02 29.15
N ASP A 298 5.47 0.26 30.43
CA ASP A 298 5.04 -0.60 31.53
C ASP A 298 3.53 -0.46 31.79
N THR A 299 2.77 -1.41 31.24
CA THR A 299 1.31 -1.50 31.39
C THR A 299 0.85 -1.87 32.81
N GLN A 300 1.74 -2.40 33.65
CA GLN A 300 1.43 -2.74 35.05
C GLN A 300 1.58 -1.53 35.98
N ALA A 301 2.38 -0.54 35.58
CA ALA A 301 2.54 0.72 36.31
C ALA A 301 1.33 1.67 36.14
N MET A 302 0.49 1.47 35.12
CA MET A 302 -0.63 2.34 34.76
C MET A 302 -1.98 1.83 35.29
N THR A 303 -2.96 2.72 35.48
CA THR A 303 -4.37 2.32 35.34
C THR A 303 -4.65 1.97 33.88
N LEU A 304 -5.62 1.08 33.60
CA LEU A 304 -6.00 0.66 32.23
C LEU A 304 -6.72 1.76 31.44
N GLN A 305 -6.03 2.88 31.21
CA GLN A 305 -6.50 4.06 30.54
C GLN A 305 -5.34 4.71 29.76
N MET A 306 -5.60 5.16 28.53
CA MET A 306 -4.65 5.94 27.75
C MET A 306 -5.20 7.35 27.46
N PRO A 307 -4.36 8.41 27.47
CA PRO A 307 -4.79 9.76 27.14
C PRO A 307 -5.31 9.85 25.69
N VAL A 308 -6.37 10.61 25.47
CA VAL A 308 -6.91 10.83 24.11
C VAL A 308 -6.20 12.03 23.47
N PHE A 309 -5.76 11.84 22.24
CA PHE A 309 -5.17 12.88 21.38
C PHE A 309 -6.03 13.05 20.12
N ARG A 310 -6.51 14.28 19.91
CA ARG A 310 -7.28 14.66 18.72
C ARG A 310 -6.36 15.17 17.63
N VAL A 311 -6.65 14.76 16.40
CA VAL A 311 -6.10 15.39 15.20
C VAL A 311 -6.65 16.80 15.10
N ASN A 312 -5.76 17.77 14.96
CA ASN A 312 -6.10 19.16 14.72
C ASN A 312 -6.71 19.29 13.31
N PRO A 313 -7.80 20.04 13.10
CA PRO A 313 -8.38 20.20 11.76
C PRO A 313 -7.40 20.90 10.82
N TYR A 314 -6.89 20.16 9.83
CA TYR A 314 -6.00 20.69 8.79
C TYR A 314 -6.83 21.19 7.60
N GLY A 315 -6.70 22.47 7.25
CA GLY A 315 -7.54 23.11 6.23
C GLY A 315 -6.94 23.09 4.82
N LEU A 316 -7.78 23.12 3.78
CA LEU A 316 -7.28 23.28 2.40
C LEU A 316 -6.48 24.58 2.21
N ASP A 317 -6.84 25.66 2.91
CA ASP A 317 -6.06 26.92 2.91
C ASP A 317 -4.69 26.76 3.59
N GLU A 318 -4.59 25.87 4.58
CA GLU A 318 -3.36 25.55 5.32
C GLU A 318 -2.47 24.65 4.44
N ALA A 319 -3.02 23.59 3.86
CA ALA A 319 -2.38 22.75 2.87
C ALA A 319 -1.81 23.55 1.69
N ASN A 320 -2.55 24.52 1.16
CA ASN A 320 -2.04 25.39 0.09
C ASN A 320 -0.89 26.31 0.54
N GLN A 321 -0.84 26.71 1.82
CA GLN A 321 0.25 27.51 2.39
C GLN A 321 1.49 26.66 2.63
N ASP A 322 1.34 25.49 3.25
CA ASP A 322 2.45 24.56 3.47
C ASP A 322 3.01 24.00 2.17
N PHE A 323 2.17 23.65 1.20
CA PHE A 323 2.64 23.28 -0.14
C PHE A 323 3.45 24.39 -0.81
N SER A 324 2.98 25.65 -0.69
CA SER A 324 3.73 26.83 -1.18
C SER A 324 5.09 27.00 -0.46
N ARG A 325 5.13 26.70 0.85
CA ARG A 325 6.33 26.78 1.71
C ARG A 325 7.34 25.66 1.39
N LEU A 326 6.87 24.41 1.33
CA LEU A 326 7.68 23.22 1.03
C LEU A 326 8.25 23.28 -0.38
N GLY A 327 7.50 23.78 -1.36
CA GLY A 327 8.05 24.06 -2.71
C GLY A 327 9.21 25.05 -2.67
N GLY A 328 9.16 26.05 -1.80
CA GLY A 328 10.27 26.97 -1.55
C GLY A 328 11.48 26.30 -0.88
N VAL A 329 11.26 25.39 0.08
CA VAL A 329 12.32 24.64 0.78
C VAL A 329 13.05 23.68 -0.17
N PHE A 330 12.31 22.86 -0.92
CA PHE A 330 12.87 21.85 -1.82
C PHE A 330 13.23 22.38 -3.22
N SER A 331 13.01 23.68 -3.46
CA SER A 331 13.15 24.35 -4.77
C SER A 331 12.30 23.72 -5.89
N VAL A 332 11.11 23.21 -5.56
CA VAL A 332 10.15 22.61 -6.50
C VAL A 332 9.15 23.68 -6.99
N PRO A 333 8.98 23.90 -8.31
CA PRO A 333 8.06 24.91 -8.87
C PRO A 333 6.56 24.64 -8.64
N VAL A 334 6.07 24.97 -7.44
CA VAL A 334 4.67 24.83 -7.01
C VAL A 334 3.71 25.78 -7.73
N THR A 335 3.31 25.39 -8.94
CA THR A 335 2.21 26.03 -9.68
C THR A 335 0.87 25.67 -9.03
N ARG A 336 -0.01 26.65 -8.77
CA ARG A 336 -1.29 26.45 -8.07
C ARG A 336 -2.40 25.82 -8.93
N THR A 337 -2.06 24.81 -9.71
CA THR A 337 -2.97 24.12 -10.61
C THR A 337 -3.02 22.65 -10.23
N VAL A 338 -4.04 22.25 -9.47
CA VAL A 338 -4.32 20.84 -9.19
C VAL A 338 -4.84 20.20 -10.48
N THR A 339 -3.92 19.70 -11.29
CA THR A 339 -4.21 18.87 -12.46
C THR A 339 -2.98 18.01 -12.72
N LEU A 340 -3.10 16.70 -12.51
CA LEU A 340 -2.16 15.73 -13.05
C LEU A 340 -2.31 15.71 -14.58
N ARG A 341 -1.66 16.67 -15.25
CA ARG A 341 -1.55 16.70 -16.71
C ARG A 341 -0.67 15.53 -17.14
N SER A 342 -1.28 14.53 -17.76
CA SER A 342 -0.56 13.63 -18.66
C SER A 342 0.22 14.49 -19.68
N PRO A 343 1.50 14.19 -19.97
CA PRO A 343 2.21 14.78 -21.11
C PRO A 343 1.51 14.45 -22.44
N ASN A 344 0.86 13.28 -22.48
CA ASN A 344 0.07 12.79 -23.61
C ASN A 344 -1.42 13.11 -23.37
N GLU A 345 -1.84 14.33 -23.68
CA GLU A 345 -3.25 14.70 -23.84
C GLU A 345 -3.76 14.16 -25.18
N ASP A 346 -4.42 12.99 -25.22
CA ASP A 346 -5.45 12.66 -26.24
C ASP A 346 -6.28 11.37 -26.01
N ALA A 347 -5.97 10.50 -25.02
CA ALA A 347 -6.69 9.23 -24.81
C ALA A 347 -7.43 9.12 -23.45
N TYR A 348 -6.70 9.02 -22.33
CA TYR A 348 -7.29 8.77 -21.00
C TYR A 348 -6.83 9.79 -19.95
N PRO A 349 -7.75 10.51 -19.26
CA PRO A 349 -7.43 11.08 -17.96
C PRO A 349 -7.21 9.95 -16.95
N PRO A 350 -6.27 10.06 -15.99
CA PRO A 350 -6.04 9.00 -15.01
C PRO A 350 -7.28 8.80 -14.12
N PRO A 351 -7.62 7.54 -13.75
CA PRO A 351 -8.67 7.29 -12.77
C PRO A 351 -8.36 8.02 -11.45
N GLY A 352 -9.16 9.03 -11.09
CA GLY A 352 -8.97 9.80 -9.85
C GLY A 352 -9.13 11.32 -9.94
N THR A 353 -9.17 11.94 -11.14
CA THR A 353 -9.21 13.42 -11.28
C THR A 353 -10.48 14.12 -10.75
N GLN A 354 -11.37 13.41 -10.06
CA GLN A 354 -12.34 13.98 -9.13
C GLN A 354 -12.12 13.41 -7.73
N GLY A 355 -11.32 14.08 -6.90
CA GLY A 355 -11.24 13.79 -5.47
C GLY A 355 -9.86 13.66 -4.86
N ASP A 356 -8.77 13.75 -5.65
CA ASP A 356 -7.37 13.65 -5.20
C ASP A 356 -7.16 14.17 -3.77
N THR A 357 -6.74 13.31 -2.85
CA THR A 357 -6.42 13.66 -1.46
C THR A 357 -5.11 14.45 -1.33
N PHE A 358 -4.29 14.50 -2.39
CA PHE A 358 -2.97 15.11 -2.39
C PHE A 358 -2.89 16.38 -3.25
N LEU A 359 -2.06 17.34 -2.84
CA LEU A 359 -1.45 18.34 -3.72
C LEU A 359 -0.14 17.73 -4.25
N VAL A 360 0.08 17.76 -5.56
CA VAL A 360 1.29 17.23 -6.21
C VAL A 360 1.90 18.31 -7.10
N ALA A 361 3.20 18.50 -7.00
CA ALA A 361 4.02 19.33 -7.88
C ALA A 361 5.21 18.52 -8.37
N MET A 362 5.58 18.75 -9.62
CA MET A 362 6.58 17.97 -10.33
C MET A 362 7.24 18.86 -11.37
N ASP A 363 8.57 18.80 -11.41
CA ASP A 363 9.33 19.02 -12.64
C ASP A 363 10.03 17.70 -13.04
N GLN A 364 10.76 17.67 -14.15
CA GLN A 364 11.40 16.45 -14.66
C GLN A 364 12.44 15.83 -13.72
N LYS A 365 12.80 16.50 -12.61
CA LYS A 365 13.89 16.14 -11.70
C LYS A 365 13.45 16.06 -10.25
N LYS A 366 12.33 16.67 -9.86
CA LYS A 366 11.89 16.76 -8.47
C LYS A 366 10.38 16.62 -8.32
N THR A 367 9.95 15.89 -7.30
CA THR A 367 8.55 15.72 -6.90
C THR A 367 8.29 16.25 -5.49
N LEU A 368 7.10 16.81 -5.28
CA LEU A 368 6.58 17.21 -3.97
C LEU A 368 5.10 16.83 -3.87
N GLU A 369 4.76 15.99 -2.89
CA GLU A 369 3.41 15.53 -2.58
C GLU A 369 3.04 15.98 -1.16
N LEU A 370 1.81 16.48 -0.93
CA LEU A 370 1.27 16.87 0.38
C LEU A 370 -0.19 16.43 0.51
N ASP A 371 -0.52 15.70 1.56
CA ASP A 371 -1.91 15.34 1.88
C ASP A 371 -2.70 16.57 2.37
N LYS A 372 -3.79 16.88 1.65
CA LYS A 372 -4.71 18.00 1.91
C LYS A 372 -5.44 17.90 3.26
N SER A 373 -5.43 16.72 3.89
CA SER A 373 -6.19 16.39 5.11
C SER A 373 -5.33 16.14 6.36
N SER A 374 -4.00 15.98 6.21
CA SER A 374 -3.11 15.62 7.32
C SER A 374 -1.85 16.46 7.46
N GLY A 375 -1.39 17.13 6.40
CA GLY A 375 -0.12 17.85 6.40
C GLY A 375 1.12 16.96 6.25
N ILE A 376 0.94 15.65 6.07
CA ILE A 376 2.04 14.72 5.76
C ILE A 376 2.44 14.89 4.29
N TYR A 377 3.74 14.91 4.03
CA TYR A 377 4.33 15.18 2.71
C TYR A 377 5.47 14.24 2.34
N GLN A 378 5.76 14.19 1.05
CA GLN A 378 6.93 13.53 0.49
C GLN A 378 7.65 14.45 -0.50
N TYR A 379 8.97 14.41 -0.48
CA TYR A 379 9.87 15.03 -1.46
C TYR A 379 10.82 13.99 -2.03
N SER A 380 11.17 14.08 -3.30
CA SER A 380 12.23 13.26 -3.92
C SER A 380 12.93 14.02 -5.05
N ASP A 381 14.24 13.84 -5.13
CA ASP A 381 15.10 14.30 -6.23
C ASP A 381 15.33 13.11 -7.16
N LEU A 382 14.56 13.02 -8.25
CA LEU A 382 14.59 11.91 -9.21
C LEU A 382 15.96 11.78 -9.91
N ASP A 383 16.68 12.90 -9.99
CA ASP A 383 18.05 13.02 -10.50
C ASP A 383 19.11 12.41 -9.56
N GLN A 384 18.79 12.13 -8.29
CA GLN A 384 19.79 11.74 -7.28
C GLN A 384 19.35 10.63 -6.29
N LEU A 385 18.08 10.23 -6.25
CA LEU A 385 17.58 9.19 -5.34
C LEU A 385 17.24 7.92 -6.11
N TRP A 386 17.83 6.79 -5.71
CA TRP A 386 17.57 5.44 -6.24
C TRP A 386 17.66 5.36 -7.77
N ASN A 387 18.83 5.72 -8.31
CA ASN A 387 19.08 5.80 -9.75
C ASN A 387 20.54 5.47 -10.12
N ASP A 388 20.85 5.42 -11.42
CA ASP A 388 22.17 5.13 -11.98
C ASP A 388 23.28 6.04 -11.42
N SER A 389 23.06 7.36 -11.47
CA SER A 389 24.02 8.37 -11.02
C SER A 389 24.47 8.14 -9.57
N GLN A 390 23.53 7.76 -8.70
CA GLN A 390 23.80 7.40 -7.31
C GLN A 390 24.48 6.04 -7.16
N ALA A 391 24.07 5.03 -7.93
CA ALA A 391 24.70 3.71 -7.96
C ALA A 391 26.19 3.79 -8.38
N VAL A 392 26.48 4.46 -9.50
CA VAL A 392 27.83 4.68 -10.02
C VAL A 392 28.67 5.54 -9.07
N GLN A 393 28.08 6.54 -8.41
CA GLN A 393 28.77 7.29 -7.36
C GLN A 393 29.16 6.37 -6.20
N ALA A 394 28.23 5.58 -5.66
CA ALA A 394 28.48 4.71 -4.52
C ALA A 394 29.53 3.62 -4.82
N LEU A 395 29.41 2.92 -5.96
CA LEU A 395 30.37 1.89 -6.40
C LEU A 395 31.78 2.46 -6.66
N SER A 396 31.90 3.75 -6.97
CA SER A 396 33.21 4.43 -7.14
C SER A 396 33.75 5.12 -5.87
N LEU A 397 32.96 5.20 -4.80
CA LEU A 397 33.37 5.80 -3.53
C LEU A 397 34.17 4.83 -2.67
N ASN A 398 35.47 5.13 -2.49
CA ASN A 398 36.27 4.50 -1.45
C ASN A 398 35.84 5.05 -0.08
N ALA A 399 35.60 4.19 0.91
CA ALA A 399 35.24 4.59 2.28
C ALA A 399 36.30 5.47 3.00
N ALA A 400 37.53 5.55 2.48
CA ALA A 400 38.58 6.46 2.93
C ALA A 400 38.61 7.81 2.16
N ALA A 401 37.63 8.10 1.31
CA ALA A 401 37.53 9.36 0.57
C ALA A 401 37.11 10.52 1.50
N VAL A 402 37.74 11.68 1.31
CA VAL A 402 37.62 12.86 2.21
C VAL A 402 36.22 13.50 2.18
N ASN A 403 35.39 13.10 1.22
CA ASN A 403 34.01 13.56 1.01
C ASN A 403 32.94 12.52 1.38
N ALA A 404 33.32 11.32 1.83
CA ALA A 404 32.37 10.28 2.22
C ALA A 404 31.67 10.60 3.54
N ILE A 405 30.37 10.32 3.61
CA ILE A 405 29.51 10.51 4.79
C ILE A 405 29.34 9.18 5.52
N ASN A 406 29.52 9.18 6.84
CA ASN A 406 29.09 8.10 7.73
C ASN A 406 27.73 8.41 8.39
N ALA A 407 27.19 7.47 9.17
CA ALA A 407 25.89 7.61 9.82
C ALA A 407 25.75 8.84 10.75
N ASP A 408 26.80 9.21 11.51
CA ASP A 408 26.76 10.38 12.39
C ASP A 408 26.77 11.70 11.60
N ASP A 409 27.54 11.75 10.50
CA ASP A 409 27.52 12.88 9.56
C ASP A 409 26.15 13.00 8.85
N ALA A 410 25.58 11.88 8.39
CA ALA A 410 24.26 11.84 7.75
C ALA A 410 23.17 12.37 8.70
N LYS A 411 23.19 11.89 9.96
CA LYS A 411 22.31 12.39 11.02
C LYS A 411 22.50 13.89 11.25
N THR A 412 23.73 14.36 11.33
CA THR A 412 24.05 15.78 11.54
C THR A 412 23.51 16.66 10.40
N ILE A 413 23.62 16.20 9.15
CA ILE A 413 23.09 16.88 7.97
C ILE A 413 21.55 16.91 8.01
N ALA A 414 20.90 15.77 8.32
CA ALA A 414 19.45 15.71 8.45
C ALA A 414 18.92 16.60 9.60
N ASP A 415 19.54 16.56 10.78
CA ASP A 415 19.22 17.44 11.91
C ASP A 415 19.34 18.91 11.49
N ALA A 416 20.43 19.29 10.82
CA ALA A 416 20.65 20.66 10.36
C ALA A 416 19.56 21.11 9.38
N PHE A 417 19.26 20.30 8.36
CA PHE A 417 18.24 20.60 7.35
C PHE A 417 16.82 20.70 7.94
N LEU A 418 16.45 19.76 8.81
CA LEU A 418 15.13 19.75 9.46
C LEU A 418 14.94 20.95 10.39
N ASN A 419 15.96 21.31 11.18
CA ASN A 419 15.88 22.45 12.08
C ASN A 419 15.91 23.79 11.32
N SER A 420 16.76 23.94 10.29
CA SER A 420 16.87 25.21 9.55
C SER A 420 15.61 25.56 8.76
N ASN A 421 14.87 24.55 8.29
CA ASN A 421 13.64 24.72 7.49
C ASN A 421 12.34 24.62 8.31
N GLY A 422 12.44 24.44 9.64
CA GLY A 422 11.27 24.28 10.52
C GLY A 422 10.44 23.03 10.20
N LEU A 423 11.11 21.94 9.84
CA LEU A 423 10.49 20.65 9.49
C LEU A 423 10.58 19.60 10.60
N MET A 424 11.35 19.86 11.66
CA MET A 424 11.37 19.01 12.86
C MET A 424 10.04 19.15 13.62
N GLY A 425 9.21 18.10 13.61
CA GLY A 425 7.88 18.13 14.21
C GLY A 425 7.85 18.06 15.74
N ASP A 426 6.76 18.53 16.35
CA ASP A 426 6.53 18.38 17.80
C ASP A 426 6.49 16.89 18.19
N GLY A 427 7.38 16.52 19.12
CA GLY A 427 7.57 15.14 19.55
C GLY A 427 8.48 14.30 18.65
N SER A 428 9.09 14.88 17.61
CA SER A 428 10.06 14.18 16.76
C SER A 428 11.34 13.85 17.55
N VAL A 429 11.73 12.57 17.55
CA VAL A 429 12.91 12.04 18.23
C VAL A 429 13.68 11.16 17.25
N PHE A 430 14.99 11.34 17.18
CA PHE A 430 15.85 10.48 16.38
C PHE A 430 15.75 9.01 16.84
N TYR A 431 15.53 8.11 15.89
CA TYR A 431 15.41 6.67 16.11
C TYR A 431 16.71 5.96 15.70
N GLU A 432 17.03 5.94 14.40
CA GLU A 432 18.25 5.30 13.87
C GLU A 432 18.72 5.89 12.53
N VAL A 433 19.88 5.43 12.05
CA VAL A 433 20.32 5.62 10.66
C VAL A 433 20.53 4.25 10.02
N VAL A 434 19.88 4.02 8.88
CA VAL A 434 20.03 2.82 8.05
C VAL A 434 20.68 3.22 6.72
N ALA A 435 21.41 2.32 6.06
CA ALA A 435 21.85 2.51 4.69
C ALA A 435 20.94 1.72 3.73
N ASP A 436 20.54 2.35 2.63
CA ASP A 436 20.27 1.60 1.41
C ASP A 436 21.62 1.36 0.72
N THR A 437 21.79 0.19 0.10
CA THR A 437 23.07 -0.28 -0.46
C THR A 437 22.96 -0.57 -1.95
N VAL A 438 24.11 -0.55 -2.63
CA VAL A 438 24.28 -1.01 -4.01
C VAL A 438 25.45 -1.99 -4.06
N GLY A 439 25.40 -2.98 -4.93
CA GLY A 439 26.53 -3.89 -5.18
C GLY A 439 26.60 -4.34 -6.62
N ASN A 440 27.71 -4.94 -7.03
CA ASN A 440 27.85 -5.58 -8.33
C ASN A 440 28.80 -6.79 -8.29
N LEU A 441 28.52 -7.80 -9.10
CA LEU A 441 29.34 -9.01 -9.24
C LEU A 441 29.26 -9.60 -10.65
N VAL A 442 30.25 -10.39 -11.01
CA VAL A 442 30.30 -11.16 -12.26
C VAL A 442 29.28 -12.31 -12.19
N LYS A 443 28.41 -12.44 -13.20
CA LYS A 443 27.59 -13.64 -13.42
C LYS A 443 28.53 -14.80 -13.77
N ASP A 444 28.67 -15.79 -12.90
CA ASP A 444 29.48 -16.96 -13.26
C ASP A 444 28.79 -17.72 -14.39
N SER A 445 29.49 -17.87 -15.52
CA SER A 445 28.98 -18.48 -16.76
C SER A 445 29.01 -20.03 -16.72
N GLY A 446 29.31 -20.60 -15.56
CA GLY A 446 29.48 -22.03 -15.35
C GLY A 446 28.21 -22.76 -14.93
N VAL A 447 27.76 -23.71 -15.78
CA VAL A 447 26.77 -24.77 -15.46
C VAL A 447 27.29 -25.77 -14.39
N ASN A 448 28.28 -25.39 -13.59
CA ASN A 448 28.87 -26.16 -12.49
C ASN A 448 28.85 -25.42 -11.14
N GLY A 449 28.06 -24.34 -11.02
CA GLY A 449 27.37 -24.00 -9.77
C GLY A 449 28.23 -23.73 -8.53
N ALA A 450 29.04 -22.68 -8.57
CA ALA A 450 29.29 -21.88 -7.38
C ALA A 450 28.20 -20.79 -7.34
N SER A 451 27.12 -21.01 -6.59
CA SER A 451 26.17 -19.92 -6.29
C SER A 451 26.88 -18.87 -5.44
N THR A 452 26.76 -17.59 -5.80
CA THR A 452 27.30 -16.48 -5.01
C THR A 452 26.92 -16.64 -3.54
N THR A 453 27.90 -16.62 -2.64
CA THR A 453 27.64 -16.75 -1.20
C THR A 453 27.06 -15.47 -0.62
N ALA A 454 26.31 -15.58 0.48
CA ALA A 454 25.80 -14.40 1.17
C ALA A 454 26.96 -13.52 1.70
N GLU A 455 28.09 -14.13 2.05
CA GLU A 455 29.34 -13.45 2.39
C GLU A 455 29.95 -12.66 1.22
N GLU A 456 29.83 -13.14 -0.02
CA GLU A 456 30.28 -12.41 -1.22
C GLU A 456 29.36 -11.24 -1.56
N ILE A 457 28.04 -11.40 -1.43
CA ILE A 457 27.06 -10.30 -1.55
C ILE A 457 27.33 -9.22 -0.50
N ALA A 458 27.44 -9.60 0.78
CA ALA A 458 27.71 -8.68 1.87
C ALA A 458 29.11 -8.02 1.82
N ALA A 459 30.05 -8.58 1.03
CA ALA A 459 31.36 -7.99 0.76
C ALA A 459 31.39 -7.09 -0.48
N ALA A 460 30.40 -7.21 -1.37
CA ALA A 460 30.23 -6.41 -2.58
C ALA A 460 29.28 -5.22 -2.39
N GLU A 461 28.37 -5.27 -1.40
CA GLU A 461 27.50 -4.13 -1.08
C GLU A 461 28.27 -2.95 -0.46
N VAL A 462 27.98 -1.76 -0.97
CA VAL A 462 28.41 -0.46 -0.44
C VAL A 462 27.21 0.46 -0.24
N ASN A 463 27.27 1.38 0.71
CA ASN A 463 26.17 2.29 0.99
C ASN A 463 25.93 3.24 -0.19
N ALA A 464 24.67 3.45 -0.57
CA ALA A 464 24.26 4.32 -1.68
C ALA A 464 23.44 5.54 -1.23
N VAL A 465 22.57 5.40 -0.22
CA VAL A 465 21.92 6.53 0.47
C VAL A 465 21.67 6.20 1.93
N TRP A 466 21.84 7.20 2.82
CA TRP A 466 21.55 7.08 4.24
C TRP A 466 20.10 7.48 4.53
N GLN A 467 19.32 6.57 5.13
CA GLN A 467 18.03 6.87 5.74
C GLN A 467 18.23 7.33 7.19
N VAL A 468 18.01 8.61 7.48
CA VAL A 468 17.95 9.10 8.87
C VAL A 468 16.50 9.10 9.32
N ILE A 469 16.18 8.29 10.33
CA ILE A 469 14.79 8.01 10.76
C ILE A 469 14.49 8.71 12.09
N TYR A 470 13.35 9.40 12.16
CA TYR A 470 12.83 10.05 13.34
C TYR A 470 11.40 9.55 13.62
N THR A 471 11.18 9.18 14.87
CA THR A 471 9.90 8.70 15.39
C THR A 471 9.14 9.80 16.13
N ARG A 472 7.82 9.66 16.26
CA ARG A 472 7.04 10.47 17.20
C ARG A 472 7.07 9.86 18.58
N VAL A 473 7.29 10.70 19.57
CA VAL A 473 6.86 10.41 20.94
C VAL A 473 5.88 11.44 21.46
N LEU A 474 4.81 10.97 22.09
CA LEU A 474 3.85 11.80 22.83
C LEU A 474 4.01 11.51 24.31
N THR A 475 4.34 12.55 25.09
CA THR A 475 4.43 12.45 26.55
C THR A 475 3.20 13.08 27.19
N ALA A 476 2.52 12.33 28.07
CA ALA A 476 1.33 12.81 28.76
C ALA A 476 1.20 12.20 30.17
N PRO A 477 0.54 12.91 31.10
CA PRO A 477 0.31 12.40 32.45
C PRO A 477 -0.73 11.27 32.42
N VAL A 478 -0.36 10.11 32.98
CA VAL A 478 -1.25 8.98 33.23
C VAL A 478 -1.37 8.72 34.71
N VAL A 479 -2.54 8.23 35.14
CA VAL A 479 -2.73 7.77 36.51
C VAL A 479 -2.01 6.42 36.67
N THR A 480 -1.09 6.35 37.61
CA THR A 480 -0.39 5.10 37.94
C THR A 480 -1.30 4.15 38.72
N ALA A 481 -0.98 2.86 38.75
CA ALA A 481 -1.63 1.87 39.62
C ALA A 481 -1.54 2.23 41.13
N ALA A 482 -0.63 3.13 41.52
CA ALA A 482 -0.51 3.68 42.87
C ALA A 482 -1.42 4.91 43.14
N GLY A 483 -2.19 5.37 42.15
CA GLY A 483 -3.11 6.51 42.27
C GLY A 483 -2.46 7.91 42.20
N GLY A 484 -1.17 7.99 41.85
CA GLY A 484 -0.49 9.25 41.54
C GLY A 484 -0.28 9.42 40.03
N ASN A 485 -0.16 10.66 39.55
CA ASN A 485 0.14 10.91 38.14
C ASN A 485 1.64 10.74 37.85
N ALA A 486 1.96 10.14 36.72
CA ALA A 486 3.31 10.11 36.15
C ALA A 486 3.25 10.45 34.66
N ASP A 487 4.23 11.19 34.15
CA ASP A 487 4.36 11.42 32.71
C ASP A 487 4.90 10.14 32.06
N VAL A 488 4.16 9.59 31.09
CA VAL A 488 4.57 8.44 30.28
C VAL A 488 4.68 8.87 28.82
N THR A 489 5.75 8.38 28.18
CA THR A 489 6.11 8.65 26.80
C THR A 489 5.71 7.46 25.93
N PHE A 490 4.82 7.71 24.96
CA PHE A 490 4.31 6.70 24.03
C PHE A 490 4.86 6.97 22.63
N THR A 491 5.34 5.94 21.94
CA THR A 491 5.64 6.02 20.50
C THR A 491 4.33 6.15 19.71
N VAL A 492 4.34 6.91 18.61
CA VAL A 492 3.31 6.82 17.58
C VAL A 492 3.86 5.99 16.42
N VAL A 493 3.10 4.99 15.99
CA VAL A 493 3.43 3.99 14.95
C VAL A 493 2.39 4.03 13.83
N GLY A 494 2.71 3.47 12.67
CA GLY A 494 1.82 3.48 11.50
C GLY A 494 2.42 4.22 10.30
N PRO A 495 1.75 4.20 9.13
CA PRO A 495 2.37 4.69 7.89
C PRO A 495 2.45 6.22 7.82
N GLY A 496 1.62 6.92 8.60
CA GLY A 496 1.68 8.37 8.78
C GLY A 496 2.54 8.81 9.97
N ALA A 497 3.16 7.87 10.69
CA ALA A 497 3.90 8.12 11.92
C ALA A 497 5.43 8.16 11.70
N LYS A 498 5.92 8.64 10.55
CA LYS A 498 7.35 8.65 10.24
C LYS A 498 7.86 10.00 9.75
N GLN A 499 9.10 10.30 10.09
CA GLN A 499 9.91 11.26 9.35
C GLN A 499 11.25 10.60 8.95
N LYS A 500 11.44 10.37 7.65
CA LYS A 500 12.67 9.83 7.04
C LYS A 500 13.35 10.90 6.20
N VAL A 501 14.66 11.08 6.36
CA VAL A 501 15.48 11.97 5.52
C VAL A 501 16.52 11.14 4.77
N TYR A 502 16.52 11.24 3.44
CA TYR A 502 17.44 10.51 2.57
C TYR A 502 18.65 11.41 2.25
N VAL A 503 19.81 11.09 2.81
CA VAL A 503 21.06 11.87 2.70
C VAL A 503 22.07 11.10 1.83
N PRO A 504 22.65 11.70 0.78
CA PRO A 504 23.58 10.99 -0.10
C PRO A 504 24.87 10.61 0.64
N VAL A 505 25.55 9.57 0.18
CA VAL A 505 26.75 9.00 0.83
C VAL A 505 28.04 9.82 0.66
N ALA A 506 27.97 10.94 -0.08
CA ALA A 506 29.04 11.92 -0.14
C ALA A 506 28.49 13.35 -0.12
N ALA A 507 29.26 14.27 0.48
CA ALA A 507 28.97 15.71 0.43
C ALA A 507 30.23 16.54 0.10
N PRO A 508 30.06 17.73 -0.51
CA PRO A 508 31.13 18.70 -0.63
C PRO A 508 31.71 19.08 0.74
N VAL A 509 33.04 19.06 0.85
CA VAL A 509 33.75 19.58 2.03
C VAL A 509 33.65 21.11 2.00
N GLY A 510 32.79 21.67 2.86
CA GLY A 510 32.58 23.10 2.94
C GLY A 510 33.81 23.88 3.42
N ALA A 511 33.84 25.19 3.17
CA ALA A 511 34.97 26.07 3.53
C ALA A 511 35.26 26.18 5.04
N ALA A 512 34.41 25.60 5.89
CA ALA A 512 34.58 25.48 7.34
C ALA A 512 34.98 24.05 7.80
N SER A 513 35.32 23.15 6.88
CA SER A 513 35.53 21.71 7.13
C SER A 513 34.30 20.98 7.68
N VAL A 514 33.10 21.51 7.42
CA VAL A 514 31.82 20.87 7.71
C VAL A 514 31.28 20.25 6.41
N LEU A 515 30.84 19.00 6.48
CA LEU A 515 30.11 18.35 5.39
C LEU A 515 28.69 18.94 5.32
N ALA A 516 28.30 19.42 4.14
CA ALA A 516 26.98 20.00 3.92
C ALA A 516 26.47 19.66 2.52
N THR A 517 25.29 19.06 2.48
CA THR A 517 24.52 18.75 1.27
C THR A 517 23.04 18.85 1.61
N ASP A 518 22.21 19.14 0.62
CA ASP A 518 20.76 18.99 0.77
C ASP A 518 20.38 17.49 0.72
N PRO A 519 19.32 17.05 1.42
CA PRO A 519 18.76 15.71 1.26
C PRO A 519 18.21 15.47 -0.15
N VAL A 520 18.42 14.27 -0.67
CA VAL A 520 17.91 13.83 -1.99
C VAL A 520 16.48 13.27 -1.92
N GLY A 521 15.92 13.12 -0.73
CA GLY A 521 14.53 12.74 -0.52
C GLY A 521 14.11 12.94 0.94
N LEU A 522 12.79 13.03 1.17
CA LEU A 522 12.24 13.19 2.50
C LEU A 522 10.80 12.66 2.57
N GLN A 523 10.48 11.81 3.53
CA GLN A 523 9.11 11.57 4.01
C GLN A 523 8.97 12.30 5.34
N GLY A 524 7.90 13.07 5.56
CA GLY A 524 7.74 13.76 6.83
C GLY A 524 6.49 14.60 6.92
N GLY A 525 6.42 15.43 7.96
CA GLY A 525 5.15 15.97 8.42
C GLY A 525 4.36 14.92 9.18
N TRP A 526 3.43 15.40 10.00
CA TRP A 526 2.71 14.62 10.99
C TRP A 526 1.34 15.29 11.15
N ARG A 527 0.25 14.55 11.40
CA ARG A 527 -1.00 15.22 11.79
C ARG A 527 -0.74 16.02 13.06
N GLY A 528 -0.98 17.33 13.03
CA GLY A 528 -0.96 18.13 14.26
C GLY A 528 -1.94 17.53 15.26
N VAL A 529 -1.55 17.35 16.52
CA VAL A 529 -2.43 16.80 17.56
C VAL A 529 -2.52 17.68 18.78
N SER A 530 -3.65 17.58 19.49
CA SER A 530 -3.88 18.21 20.78
C SER A 530 -4.40 17.18 21.79
N PRO A 531 -4.00 17.26 23.08
CA PRO A 531 -4.72 16.61 24.16
C PRO A 531 -6.23 16.91 24.07
N ALA A 532 -7.07 15.87 24.06
CA ALA A 532 -8.52 16.07 24.11
C ALA A 532 -8.91 16.49 25.53
N ILE A 533 -9.41 17.71 25.72
CA ILE A 533 -9.76 18.25 27.05
C ILE A 533 -11.26 18.17 27.32
N SER A 534 -11.61 17.71 28.51
CA SER A 534 -12.97 17.73 29.06
C SER A 534 -13.43 19.18 29.27
N ALA A 535 -14.43 19.62 28.51
CA ALA A 535 -15.03 20.95 28.69
C ALA A 535 -15.75 21.13 30.05
N ALA A 536 -15.96 20.04 30.80
CA ALA A 536 -16.63 20.07 32.11
C ALA A 536 -15.67 20.13 33.29
N SER A 537 -14.49 19.49 33.22
CA SER A 537 -13.50 19.47 34.30
C SER A 537 -12.18 20.20 33.98
N GLY A 538 -11.87 20.44 32.70
CA GLY A 538 -10.59 20.99 32.26
C GLY A 538 -9.44 19.97 32.23
N GLU A 539 -9.72 18.70 32.55
CA GLU A 539 -8.75 17.60 32.55
C GLU A 539 -8.65 16.93 31.18
N GLN A 540 -7.57 16.20 30.91
CA GLN A 540 -7.44 15.40 29.70
C GLN A 540 -8.41 14.21 29.73
N ILE A 541 -9.08 13.97 28.60
CA ILE A 541 -9.95 12.83 28.38
C ILE A 541 -9.08 11.59 28.25
N MET A 542 -9.47 10.52 28.94
CA MET A 542 -8.84 9.21 28.90
C MET A 542 -9.78 8.23 28.19
N ALA A 543 -9.23 7.31 27.40
CA ALA A 543 -9.94 6.15 26.88
C ALA A 543 -9.60 4.92 27.71
N ASP A 544 -10.61 4.21 28.22
CA ASP A 544 -10.44 2.93 28.91
C ASP A 544 -9.88 1.90 27.93
N ILE A 545 -8.76 1.25 28.28
CA ILE A 545 -8.16 0.18 27.48
C ILE A 545 -8.44 -1.20 28.09
N LEU A 546 -8.46 -2.21 27.24
CA LEU A 546 -8.50 -3.61 27.65
C LEU A 546 -7.15 -4.01 28.25
N ASP A 547 -7.19 -4.99 29.16
CA ASP A 547 -5.98 -5.63 29.64
C ASP A 547 -5.28 -6.44 28.53
N VAL A 548 -3.98 -6.63 28.69
CA VAL A 548 -3.15 -7.30 27.68
C VAL A 548 -3.56 -8.75 27.41
N GLU A 549 -4.06 -9.50 28.40
CA GLU A 549 -4.46 -10.89 28.18
C GLU A 549 -5.78 -10.96 27.38
N THR A 550 -6.73 -10.06 27.65
CA THR A 550 -7.92 -9.89 26.81
C THR A 550 -7.54 -9.53 25.37
N ILE A 551 -6.58 -8.62 25.15
CA ILE A 551 -6.10 -8.24 23.81
C ILE A 551 -5.38 -9.39 23.09
N LYS A 552 -4.50 -10.12 23.79
CA LYS A 552 -3.85 -11.34 23.26
C LYS A 552 -4.89 -12.37 22.84
N ARG A 553 -5.88 -12.65 23.69
CA ARG A 553 -6.98 -13.58 23.38
C ARG A 553 -7.81 -13.08 22.21
N LEU A 554 -8.08 -11.77 22.12
CA LEU A 554 -8.82 -11.16 21.02
C LEU A 554 -8.11 -11.36 19.67
N TYR A 555 -6.81 -11.07 19.61
CA TYR A 555 -6.01 -11.33 18.40
C TYR A 555 -6.00 -12.82 18.02
N LEU A 556 -5.83 -13.72 18.99
CA LEU A 556 -5.83 -15.17 18.75
C LEU A 556 -7.19 -15.73 18.25
N VAL A 557 -8.31 -15.03 18.49
CA VAL A 557 -9.66 -15.47 18.11
C VAL A 557 -10.21 -14.74 16.88
N LEU A 558 -9.82 -13.49 16.63
CA LEU A 558 -10.40 -12.62 15.58
C LEU A 558 -9.40 -12.12 14.53
N ASP A 559 -8.09 -12.14 14.81
CA ASP A 559 -7.04 -11.84 13.83
C ASP A 559 -7.29 -10.58 12.97
N LYS A 560 -7.48 -10.72 11.64
CA LYS A 560 -7.69 -9.62 10.70
C LYS A 560 -8.95 -8.79 10.93
N GLU A 561 -9.91 -9.28 11.72
CA GLU A 561 -11.09 -8.51 12.15
C GLU A 561 -10.73 -7.44 13.19
N VAL A 562 -9.59 -7.57 13.89
CA VAL A 562 -9.16 -6.64 14.97
C VAL A 562 -7.79 -5.97 14.76
N THR A 563 -6.98 -6.39 13.78
CA THR A 563 -5.69 -5.72 13.49
C THR A 563 -5.84 -4.50 12.57
N MET A 564 -5.14 -3.41 12.91
CA MET A 564 -5.08 -2.20 12.08
C MET A 564 -4.35 -2.45 10.77
N ASN A 565 -3.28 -3.25 10.79
CA ASN A 565 -2.59 -3.77 9.60
C ASN A 565 -3.19 -5.10 9.11
N SER A 566 -2.93 -5.45 7.85
CA SER A 566 -3.02 -6.83 7.39
C SER A 566 -1.79 -7.62 7.84
N ILE A 567 -1.96 -8.92 8.09
CA ILE A 567 -0.88 -9.90 8.23
C ILE A 567 -1.17 -10.99 7.19
N PRO A 568 -0.52 -10.97 6.01
CA PRO A 568 -0.95 -11.78 4.88
C PRO A 568 -0.10 -13.04 4.70
N LEU A 569 -0.27 -13.98 5.61
CA LEU A 569 0.27 -15.34 5.51
C LEU A 569 -0.86 -16.33 5.82
N ASP A 570 -0.83 -17.53 5.22
CA ASP A 570 -1.70 -18.62 5.67
C ASP A 570 -1.09 -19.24 6.92
N ILE A 571 -1.67 -18.89 8.08
CA ILE A 571 -1.05 -19.11 9.38
C ILE A 571 -1.65 -20.35 10.05
N LYS A 572 -0.89 -21.44 10.00
CA LYS A 572 -1.17 -22.69 10.73
C LYS A 572 -1.19 -22.48 12.24
N SER A 573 -0.31 -21.64 12.77
CA SER A 573 -0.38 -21.21 14.17
C SER A 573 0.38 -19.89 14.42
N ARG A 574 -0.05 -19.12 15.42
CA ARG A 574 0.58 -17.85 15.81
C ARG A 574 0.91 -17.84 17.30
N THR A 575 2.05 -17.27 17.67
CA THR A 575 2.50 -17.10 19.06
C THR A 575 2.88 -15.65 19.30
N ILE A 576 2.33 -15.03 20.35
CA ILE A 576 2.65 -13.65 20.72
C ILE A 576 3.92 -13.66 21.57
N LEU A 577 4.98 -13.02 21.09
CA LEU A 577 6.32 -13.01 21.68
C LEU A 577 6.49 -11.88 22.70
N SER A 578 6.05 -10.67 22.34
CA SER A 578 6.11 -9.48 23.17
C SER A 578 4.94 -8.54 22.87
N HIS A 579 4.79 -7.49 23.69
CA HIS A 579 3.78 -6.45 23.52
C HIS A 579 4.25 -5.13 24.13
N THR A 580 3.75 -4.02 23.62
CA THR A 580 3.86 -2.68 24.24
C THR A 580 2.65 -1.81 23.85
N LEU A 581 2.46 -0.66 24.51
CA LEU A 581 1.44 0.34 24.15
C LEU A 581 2.03 1.42 23.25
N ALA A 582 1.25 1.83 22.25
CA ALA A 582 1.56 2.91 21.34
C ALA A 582 0.28 3.62 20.87
N TYR A 583 0.43 4.66 20.05
CA TYR A 583 -0.67 5.21 19.26
C TYR A 583 -0.48 4.89 17.78
N TRP A 584 -1.57 4.62 17.07
CA TRP A 584 -1.56 4.42 15.62
C TRP A 584 -1.97 5.70 14.88
N GLU A 585 -1.14 6.10 13.91
CA GLU A 585 -1.40 7.15 12.92
C GLU A 585 -1.45 6.56 11.50
N SER A 586 -2.61 6.65 10.86
CA SER A 586 -2.90 6.06 9.55
C SER A 586 -2.12 6.74 8.41
N ALA A 587 -2.02 6.05 7.27
CA ALA A 587 -1.32 6.55 6.09
C ALA A 587 -1.82 7.94 5.63
N PRO A 588 -1.01 8.70 4.86
CA PRO A 588 -1.50 9.84 4.11
C PRO A 588 -2.70 9.48 3.22
N GLY A 589 -3.60 10.42 3.00
CA GLY A 589 -4.87 10.24 2.29
C GLY A 589 -5.99 9.64 3.15
N ASN A 590 -5.68 9.00 4.28
CA ASN A 590 -6.68 8.51 5.22
C ASN A 590 -7.11 9.61 6.21
N SER A 591 -8.42 9.84 6.32
CA SER A 591 -9.00 10.68 7.38
C SER A 591 -8.87 10.00 8.74
N GLN A 592 -8.48 10.77 9.76
CA GLN A 592 -8.38 10.32 11.15
C GLN A 592 -8.71 11.51 12.07
N GLY A 593 -9.61 11.33 13.03
CA GLY A 593 -10.03 12.35 14.00
C GLY A 593 -9.31 12.26 15.34
N GLU A 594 -8.91 11.06 15.76
CA GLU A 594 -8.17 10.79 16.99
C GLU A 594 -7.06 9.75 16.76
N LEU A 595 -5.90 9.93 17.39
CA LEU A 595 -4.86 8.91 17.40
C LEU A 595 -5.36 7.67 18.15
N ILE A 596 -5.24 6.50 17.53
CA ILE A 596 -5.84 5.26 18.05
C ILE A 596 -4.88 4.64 19.06
N PRO A 597 -5.24 4.49 20.35
CA PRO A 597 -4.44 3.69 21.29
C PRO A 597 -4.37 2.25 20.79
N VAL A 598 -3.17 1.68 20.66
CA VAL A 598 -2.93 0.30 20.22
C VAL A 598 -2.01 -0.45 21.17
N TYR A 599 -2.18 -1.76 21.24
CA TYR A 599 -1.07 -2.65 21.56
C TYR A 599 -0.35 -3.00 20.26
N GLU A 600 0.94 -2.75 20.21
CA GLU A 600 1.84 -3.41 19.26
C GLU A 600 2.18 -4.79 19.84
N LEU A 601 1.90 -5.85 19.10
CA LEU A 601 2.20 -7.23 19.47
C LEU A 601 3.25 -7.79 18.50
N LYS A 602 4.43 -8.17 18.99
CA LYS A 602 5.36 -8.95 18.15
C LYS A 602 4.87 -10.40 18.09
N VAL A 603 4.67 -10.93 16.90
CA VAL A 603 4.10 -12.26 16.66
C VAL A 603 5.06 -13.13 15.89
N SER A 604 5.25 -14.37 16.34
CA SER A 604 5.81 -15.45 15.55
C SER A 604 4.68 -16.17 14.83
N LEU A 605 4.85 -16.40 13.54
CA LEU A 605 3.86 -16.95 12.63
C LEU A 605 4.44 -18.23 12.01
N VAL A 606 3.76 -19.35 12.23
CA VAL A 606 4.05 -20.63 11.57
C VAL A 606 3.13 -20.74 10.35
N GLU A 607 3.73 -20.77 9.18
CA GLU A 607 3.05 -20.89 7.90
C GLU A 607 2.48 -22.30 7.69
N ASN A 608 1.34 -22.36 6.99
CA ASN A 608 0.66 -23.60 6.66
C ASN A 608 1.30 -24.30 5.46
N GLY A 609 1.27 -25.63 5.45
CA GLY A 609 1.96 -26.45 4.46
C GLY A 609 3.48 -26.53 4.65
N THR A 610 4.17 -25.39 4.83
CA THR A 610 5.64 -25.30 4.90
C THR A 610 6.23 -25.52 6.29
N ASP A 611 5.48 -25.23 7.37
CA ASP A 611 6.00 -25.07 8.74
C ASP A 611 7.11 -24.00 8.88
N ALA A 612 7.25 -23.10 7.91
CA ALA A 612 8.18 -21.98 7.97
C ALA A 612 7.80 -21.01 9.10
N ILE A 613 8.81 -20.48 9.80
CA ILE A 613 8.61 -19.53 10.92
C ILE A 613 9.05 -18.15 10.46
N SER A 614 8.15 -17.18 10.57
CA SER A 614 8.42 -15.75 10.40
C SER A 614 8.06 -14.97 11.67
N GLU A 615 8.51 -13.72 11.74
CA GLU A 615 8.13 -12.77 12.79
C GLU A 615 7.59 -11.48 12.15
N ASP A 616 6.52 -10.92 12.72
CA ASP A 616 5.92 -9.66 12.28
C ASP A 616 5.25 -8.93 13.48
N PHE A 617 4.58 -7.80 13.21
CA PHE A 617 3.88 -7.00 14.21
C PHE A 617 2.37 -6.91 13.92
N ALA A 618 1.56 -7.22 14.93
CA ALA A 618 0.11 -7.04 14.91
C ALA A 618 -0.28 -5.82 15.75
N TYR A 619 -0.97 -4.85 15.16
CA TYR A 619 -1.39 -3.63 15.85
C TYR A 619 -2.88 -3.72 16.18
N VAL A 620 -3.23 -3.96 17.45
CA VAL A 620 -4.62 -4.16 17.90
C VAL A 620 -5.09 -2.94 18.70
N PRO A 621 -6.22 -2.29 18.38
CA PRO A 621 -6.74 -1.17 19.16
C PRO A 621 -6.92 -1.56 20.64
N ALA A 622 -6.29 -0.80 21.53
CA ALA A 622 -6.27 -1.07 22.96
C ALA A 622 -7.63 -0.78 23.62
N SER A 623 -8.42 0.16 23.07
CA SER A 623 -9.76 0.47 23.54
C SER A 623 -10.83 0.06 22.50
N PRO A 624 -11.96 -0.55 22.91
CA PRO A 624 -12.97 -1.04 21.96
C PRO A 624 -13.57 0.03 21.04
N ILE A 625 -13.63 1.30 21.49
CA ILE A 625 -14.21 2.43 20.73
C ILE A 625 -13.43 2.80 19.45
N TYR A 626 -12.23 2.25 19.27
CA TYR A 626 -11.43 2.40 18.06
C TYR A 626 -11.26 1.09 17.27
N MET A 627 -11.88 -0.01 17.71
CA MET A 627 -11.96 -1.25 16.93
C MET A 627 -12.97 -1.08 15.78
N ARG A 628 -12.69 -1.68 14.62
CA ARG A 628 -13.69 -1.80 13.54
C ARG A 628 -14.94 -2.50 14.08
N PRO A 629 -16.17 -2.09 13.70
CA PRO A 629 -17.37 -2.83 14.09
C PRO A 629 -17.33 -4.25 13.52
N LEU A 630 -17.90 -5.21 14.25
CA LEU A 630 -17.90 -6.61 13.85
C LEU A 630 -18.82 -6.84 12.62
N ALA A 631 -18.22 -6.94 11.43
CA ALA A 631 -18.88 -7.42 10.23
C ALA A 631 -18.76 -8.94 10.13
N ARG A 632 -19.87 -9.67 10.22
CA ARG A 632 -19.95 -11.12 9.95
C ARG A 632 -21.30 -11.49 9.36
N ILE A 633 -21.32 -12.34 8.33
CA ILE A 633 -22.55 -12.87 7.70
C ILE A 633 -22.88 -14.22 8.37
N THR A 634 -24.04 -14.35 9.01
CA THR A 634 -24.33 -15.45 9.96
C THR A 634 -25.08 -16.64 9.36
N ASN A 635 -25.57 -16.54 8.11
CA ASN A 635 -26.49 -17.51 7.51
C ASN A 635 -26.28 -17.72 5.99
N ALA A 636 -25.06 -17.51 5.49
CA ALA A 636 -24.72 -17.71 4.08
C ALA A 636 -25.11 -19.13 3.59
N PRO A 637 -25.68 -19.30 2.38
CA PRO A 637 -26.08 -20.62 1.88
C PRO A 637 -24.90 -21.58 1.68
N ALA A 638 -24.80 -22.61 2.53
CA ALA A 638 -23.80 -23.68 2.41
C ALA A 638 -24.04 -24.66 1.24
N THR A 639 -25.04 -24.42 0.40
CA THR A 639 -25.39 -25.23 -0.79
C THR A 639 -25.91 -24.34 -1.91
N GLY A 640 -25.77 -24.79 -3.15
CA GLY A 640 -26.20 -24.06 -4.35
C GLY A 640 -27.65 -23.60 -4.33
N ARG A 641 -27.92 -22.49 -5.02
CA ARG A 641 -29.25 -21.87 -5.16
C ARG A 641 -29.49 -21.52 -6.62
N ASP A 642 -30.67 -21.84 -7.14
CA ASP A 642 -30.97 -21.60 -8.55
C ASP A 642 -30.98 -20.10 -8.88
N GLU A 643 -30.48 -19.73 -10.05
CA GLU A 643 -30.54 -18.37 -10.60
C GLU A 643 -31.90 -17.67 -10.35
N GLY A 644 -31.88 -16.42 -9.86
CA GLY A 644 -33.09 -15.64 -9.60
C GLY A 644 -33.87 -16.05 -8.35
N THR A 645 -33.42 -17.06 -7.59
CA THR A 645 -33.99 -17.38 -6.27
C THR A 645 -33.74 -16.22 -5.31
N PRO A 646 -34.78 -15.69 -4.64
CA PRO A 646 -34.60 -14.75 -3.54
C PRO A 646 -33.94 -15.45 -2.35
N ILE A 647 -32.84 -14.87 -1.86
CA ILE A 647 -32.17 -15.27 -0.63
C ILE A 647 -32.14 -14.10 0.35
N THR A 648 -32.19 -14.40 1.65
CA THR A 648 -32.00 -13.42 2.72
C THR A 648 -30.70 -13.73 3.44
N LEU A 649 -29.80 -12.76 3.50
CA LEU A 649 -28.59 -12.80 4.32
C LEU A 649 -28.79 -11.94 5.57
N THR A 650 -28.10 -12.29 6.65
CA THR A 650 -28.21 -11.65 7.96
C THR A 650 -26.81 -11.38 8.51
N ALA A 651 -26.57 -10.14 8.91
CA ALA A 651 -25.37 -9.70 9.61
C ALA A 651 -25.49 -9.97 11.11
N ALA A 652 -24.34 -10.28 11.73
CA ALA A 652 -24.16 -10.22 13.17
C ALA A 652 -24.54 -8.83 13.71
N ASP A 653 -24.97 -8.77 14.97
CA ASP A 653 -25.40 -7.52 15.58
C ASP A 653 -24.22 -6.79 16.22
N ALA A 654 -23.65 -5.79 15.53
CA ALA A 654 -22.54 -5.01 16.05
C ALA A 654 -22.88 -4.25 17.35
N ASN A 655 -24.16 -4.11 17.73
CA ASN A 655 -24.56 -3.56 19.03
C ASN A 655 -24.42 -4.56 20.19
N GLN A 656 -24.13 -5.83 19.91
CA GLN A 656 -24.03 -6.89 20.93
C GLN A 656 -22.58 -7.18 21.27
N THR A 657 -22.32 -7.47 22.56
CA THR A 657 -20.98 -7.86 23.01
C THR A 657 -20.54 -9.15 22.31
N LEU A 658 -19.25 -9.26 21.98
CA LEU A 658 -18.67 -10.44 21.33
C LEU A 658 -19.07 -11.76 22.02
N LYS A 659 -19.07 -11.82 23.35
CA LYS A 659 -19.49 -13.00 24.13
C LYS A 659 -20.97 -13.37 23.94
N ALA A 660 -21.84 -12.39 23.73
CA ALA A 660 -23.27 -12.62 23.43
C ALA A 660 -23.49 -13.13 22.00
N LEU A 661 -22.59 -12.78 21.08
CA LEU A 661 -22.53 -13.32 19.72
C LEU A 661 -21.86 -14.71 19.64
N GLY A 662 -21.47 -15.31 20.78
CA GLY A 662 -20.82 -16.61 20.85
C GLY A 662 -19.35 -16.60 20.40
N ILE A 663 -18.69 -15.44 20.43
CA ILE A 663 -17.27 -15.28 20.06
C ILE A 663 -16.40 -15.46 21.30
N GLY A 664 -15.32 -16.24 21.16
CA GLY A 664 -14.39 -16.57 22.24
C GLY A 664 -14.91 -17.68 23.16
N GLU A 665 -14.05 -18.10 24.08
CA GLU A 665 -14.37 -19.12 25.07
C GLU A 665 -15.23 -18.57 26.22
N ALA A 666 -15.87 -19.46 26.97
CA ALA A 666 -16.63 -19.09 28.17
C ALA A 666 -15.77 -18.34 29.21
N SER A 667 -14.45 -18.56 29.22
CA SER A 667 -13.46 -17.86 30.05
C SER A 667 -13.02 -16.48 29.52
N ASP A 668 -13.20 -16.18 28.22
CA ASP A 668 -12.66 -14.95 27.64
C ASP A 668 -13.48 -13.72 28.05
N ASN A 669 -12.80 -12.60 28.32
CA ASN A 669 -13.42 -11.37 28.84
C ASN A 669 -14.06 -10.51 27.73
N PHE A 670 -14.73 -11.14 26.78
CA PHE A 670 -15.29 -10.51 25.59
C PHE A 670 -16.67 -9.85 25.85
N ASN A 671 -16.80 -9.22 27.02
CA ASN A 671 -18.01 -8.56 27.53
C ASN A 671 -18.15 -7.12 27.00
N PHE A 672 -17.64 -6.84 25.80
CA PHE A 672 -17.63 -5.53 25.16
C PHE A 672 -18.05 -5.62 23.70
N VAL A 673 -18.47 -4.48 23.15
CA VAL A 673 -18.78 -4.25 21.74
C VAL A 673 -17.52 -3.77 21.01
N MET A 674 -17.30 -4.19 19.76
CA MET A 674 -16.27 -3.61 18.89
C MET A 674 -16.83 -2.37 18.17
N GLY A 675 -16.12 -1.25 18.26
CA GLY A 675 -16.60 0.07 17.85
C GLY A 675 -17.27 0.83 18.99
N TYR A 676 -17.87 1.98 18.68
CA TYR A 676 -18.49 2.86 19.67
C TYR A 676 -19.79 2.28 20.24
N ALA A 677 -19.83 2.08 21.57
CA ALA A 677 -21.00 1.55 22.29
C ALA A 677 -22.13 2.58 22.43
N GLY A 678 -22.69 3.00 21.29
CA GLY A 678 -23.77 3.98 21.20
C GLY A 678 -25.18 3.38 21.34
N SER A 679 -26.18 4.17 20.98
CA SER A 679 -27.58 3.74 20.94
C SER A 679 -27.94 3.10 19.61
N GLY A 680 -29.00 2.29 19.56
CA GLY A 680 -29.48 1.67 18.32
C GLY A 680 -29.65 2.69 17.18
N GLY A 681 -28.77 2.59 16.19
CA GLY A 681 -28.59 3.59 15.12
C GLY A 681 -27.12 3.87 14.79
N THR A 682 -26.20 3.67 15.75
CA THR A 682 -24.74 3.91 15.60
C THR A 682 -24.05 3.09 14.50
N TYR A 683 -24.62 1.95 14.09
CA TYR A 683 -24.05 1.10 13.04
C TYR A 683 -24.96 1.04 11.82
N THR A 684 -24.44 1.44 10.65
CA THR A 684 -25.07 1.18 9.35
C THR A 684 -24.54 -0.11 8.75
N TYR A 685 -25.38 -0.79 7.98
CA TYR A 685 -25.10 -2.07 7.33
C TYR A 685 -25.41 -1.90 5.84
N GLU A 686 -24.42 -2.16 4.99
CA GLU A 686 -24.53 -2.01 3.54
C GLU A 686 -24.01 -3.27 2.85
N TRP A 687 -24.61 -3.63 1.71
CA TRP A 687 -24.41 -4.94 1.08
C TRP A 687 -24.15 -4.76 -0.42
N TYR A 688 -23.20 -5.52 -0.96
CA TYR A 688 -22.67 -5.35 -2.32
C TYR A 688 -22.44 -6.71 -3.01
N LEU A 689 -22.57 -6.76 -4.34
CA LEU A 689 -22.14 -7.89 -5.16
C LEU A 689 -20.68 -7.69 -5.58
N GLY A 690 -19.77 -8.54 -5.09
CA GLY A 690 -18.33 -8.37 -5.32
C GLY A 690 -17.78 -7.10 -4.67
N GLU A 691 -17.36 -6.14 -5.49
CA GLU A 691 -16.67 -4.93 -5.05
C GLU A 691 -17.61 -3.88 -4.42
N VAL A 692 -17.08 -3.10 -3.48
CA VAL A 692 -17.83 -2.06 -2.75
C VAL A 692 -17.94 -0.78 -3.60
N THR A 693 -18.80 -0.81 -4.61
CA THR A 693 -19.10 0.35 -5.48
C THR A 693 -20.60 0.71 -5.44
N PRO A 694 -21.01 1.95 -5.78
CA PRO A 694 -22.43 2.33 -5.81
C PRO A 694 -23.29 1.47 -6.74
N GLU A 695 -22.72 0.96 -7.83
CA GLU A 695 -23.38 0.16 -8.87
C GLU A 695 -23.63 -1.27 -8.39
N ASN A 696 -22.67 -1.83 -7.63
CA ASN A 696 -22.75 -3.17 -7.05
C ASN A 696 -23.64 -3.23 -5.79
N LYS A 697 -24.13 -2.10 -5.29
CA LYS A 697 -24.90 -2.04 -4.05
C LYS A 697 -26.25 -2.75 -4.17
N ILE A 698 -26.46 -3.75 -3.34
CA ILE A 698 -27.66 -4.59 -3.36
C ILE A 698 -28.87 -3.77 -2.91
N THR A 699 -29.88 -3.68 -3.78
CA THR A 699 -31.20 -3.17 -3.42
C THR A 699 -31.97 -4.26 -2.67
N ASP A 700 -32.21 -4.04 -1.39
CA ASP A 700 -33.01 -4.94 -0.56
C ASP A 700 -34.49 -4.98 -1.00
N LEU A 701 -34.98 -6.19 -1.25
CA LEU A 701 -36.35 -6.49 -1.64
C LEU A 701 -37.31 -6.58 -0.44
N ASN A 702 -36.83 -6.60 0.81
CA ASN A 702 -37.64 -6.82 2.01
C ASN A 702 -37.32 -5.87 3.19
N THR A 703 -37.33 -4.56 2.94
CA THR A 703 -36.95 -3.50 3.90
C THR A 703 -37.71 -3.46 5.25
N GLY A 704 -38.67 -4.36 5.46
CA GLY A 704 -39.35 -4.60 6.74
C GLY A 704 -38.68 -5.62 7.67
N ASP A 705 -37.66 -6.38 7.25
CA ASP A 705 -36.91 -7.29 8.14
C ASP A 705 -35.71 -6.61 8.87
N GLY A 706 -35.40 -5.37 8.50
CA GLY A 706 -34.51 -4.47 9.24
C GLY A 706 -33.05 -4.47 8.77
N PRO A 707 -32.26 -3.44 9.10
CA PRO A 707 -31.01 -3.10 8.40
C PRO A 707 -29.92 -4.17 8.46
N ARG A 708 -29.98 -5.10 9.43
CA ARG A 708 -29.04 -6.23 9.52
C ARG A 708 -29.34 -7.35 8.52
N ASN A 709 -30.38 -7.24 7.70
CA ASN A 709 -30.70 -8.21 6.67
C ASN A 709 -30.57 -7.58 5.28
N VAL A 710 -30.43 -8.44 4.28
CA VAL A 710 -30.66 -8.08 2.87
C VAL A 710 -31.34 -9.25 2.19
N THR A 711 -32.49 -9.00 1.55
CA THR A 711 -33.18 -9.97 0.70
C THR A 711 -32.99 -9.58 -0.76
N PHE A 712 -32.40 -10.45 -1.58
CA PHE A 712 -32.17 -10.18 -3.00
C PHE A 712 -32.25 -11.45 -3.85
N SER A 713 -32.56 -11.29 -5.14
CA SER A 713 -32.52 -12.40 -6.10
C SER A 713 -31.10 -12.59 -6.62
N LEU A 714 -30.60 -13.84 -6.59
CA LEU A 714 -29.29 -14.16 -7.14
C LEU A 714 -29.21 -13.81 -8.64
N PRO A 715 -28.16 -13.11 -9.10
CA PRO A 715 -28.01 -12.72 -10.50
C PRO A 715 -27.73 -13.93 -11.40
N ASN A 716 -27.85 -13.72 -12.72
CA ASN A 716 -27.36 -14.68 -13.70
C ASN A 716 -25.83 -14.67 -13.71
N VAL A 717 -25.22 -15.85 -13.53
CA VAL A 717 -23.78 -16.06 -13.73
C VAL A 717 -23.60 -16.71 -15.11
N PRO A 718 -22.83 -16.09 -16.03
CA PRO A 718 -22.60 -16.67 -17.36
C PRO A 718 -21.95 -18.05 -17.27
N ALA A 719 -22.58 -19.04 -17.91
CA ALA A 719 -22.13 -20.42 -17.87
C ALA A 719 -20.75 -20.58 -18.55
N GLY A 720 -19.73 -20.81 -17.74
CA GLY A 720 -18.33 -20.93 -18.17
C GLY A 720 -17.36 -20.60 -17.04
N HIS A 721 -17.74 -19.68 -16.15
CA HIS A 721 -17.00 -19.36 -14.94
C HIS A 721 -17.70 -19.97 -13.73
N GLY A 722 -16.92 -20.46 -12.76
CA GLY A 722 -17.44 -21.27 -11.66
C GLY A 722 -18.60 -20.58 -10.96
N ASP A 723 -19.77 -21.25 -10.93
CA ASP A 723 -21.11 -20.78 -10.53
C ASP A 723 -21.15 -20.04 -9.16
N VAL A 724 -20.50 -18.89 -8.97
CA VAL A 724 -20.27 -18.27 -7.66
C VAL A 724 -20.51 -16.76 -7.70
N VAL A 725 -21.31 -16.28 -6.76
CA VAL A 725 -21.52 -14.85 -6.47
C VAL A 725 -20.93 -14.52 -5.11
N VAL A 726 -20.00 -13.57 -5.05
CA VAL A 726 -19.49 -13.01 -3.79
C VAL A 726 -20.43 -11.92 -3.32
N VAL A 727 -20.86 -11.98 -2.05
CA VAL A 727 -21.62 -10.90 -1.40
C VAL A 727 -20.76 -10.29 -0.30
N THR A 728 -20.52 -8.98 -0.39
CA THR A 728 -19.73 -8.21 0.57
C THR A 728 -20.65 -7.41 1.49
N LEU A 729 -20.51 -7.65 2.79
CA LEU A 729 -21.09 -6.86 3.88
C LEU A 729 -20.10 -5.78 4.31
N VAL A 730 -20.59 -4.55 4.45
CA VAL A 730 -19.91 -3.41 5.04
C VAL A 730 -20.69 -2.97 6.27
N VAL A 731 -20.01 -2.82 7.41
CA VAL A 731 -20.58 -2.27 8.65
C VAL A 731 -19.79 -1.05 9.03
N THR A 732 -20.47 0.09 9.20
CA THR A 732 -19.83 1.39 9.49
C THR A 732 -20.32 1.92 10.83
N ASP A 733 -19.38 2.28 11.70
CA ASP A 733 -19.63 3.05 12.91
C ASP A 733 -19.79 4.54 12.54
N THR A 734 -20.97 5.13 12.76
CA THR A 734 -21.25 6.53 12.40
C THR A 734 -20.81 7.53 13.45
N ASP A 735 -20.72 7.09 14.71
CA ASP A 735 -20.63 7.94 15.90
C ASP A 735 -19.24 7.86 16.57
N GLY A 736 -18.51 6.77 16.33
CA GLY A 736 -17.16 6.55 16.81
C GLY A 736 -16.15 7.57 16.26
N PRO A 737 -15.10 7.90 17.03
CA PRO A 737 -14.22 9.05 16.80
C PRO A 737 -13.45 9.03 15.47
N ASN A 738 -13.25 7.84 14.90
CA ASN A 738 -12.61 7.63 13.60
C ASN A 738 -13.53 6.99 12.54
N ARG A 739 -14.84 6.85 12.82
CA ARG A 739 -15.85 6.23 11.94
C ARG A 739 -15.39 4.93 11.28
N SER A 740 -14.89 4.01 12.10
CA SER A 740 -14.28 2.78 11.61
C SER A 740 -15.27 1.89 10.86
N VAL A 741 -14.78 1.26 9.80
CA VAL A 741 -15.53 0.34 8.95
C VAL A 741 -14.99 -1.08 9.12
N GLY A 742 -15.89 -2.05 9.30
CA GLY A 742 -15.60 -3.49 9.23
C GLY A 742 -16.22 -4.09 7.97
N THR A 743 -15.59 -5.11 7.39
CA THR A 743 -16.09 -5.78 6.20
C THR A 743 -16.04 -7.31 6.34
N ALA A 744 -16.95 -8.00 5.65
CA ALA A 744 -16.96 -9.45 5.52
C ALA A 744 -17.50 -9.84 4.14
N ALA A 745 -17.11 -11.02 3.64
CA ALA A 745 -17.60 -11.54 2.37
C ALA A 745 -18.11 -12.98 2.52
N ALA A 746 -19.07 -13.36 1.69
CA ALA A 746 -19.55 -14.73 1.56
C ALA A 746 -19.70 -15.11 0.08
N SER A 747 -19.07 -16.21 -0.32
CA SER A 747 -19.25 -16.81 -1.65
C SER A 747 -20.48 -17.72 -1.66
N ILE A 748 -21.37 -17.53 -2.63
CA ILE A 748 -22.65 -18.24 -2.75
C ILE A 748 -22.68 -18.96 -4.09
N LEU A 749 -22.86 -20.28 -4.08
CA LEU A 749 -22.96 -21.08 -5.30
C LEU A 749 -24.34 -20.86 -5.98
N VAL A 750 -24.37 -20.55 -7.27
CA VAL A 750 -25.57 -20.20 -8.05
C VAL A 750 -25.80 -21.19 -9.18
N ASN A 751 -26.76 -22.10 -9.02
CA ASN A 751 -27.05 -23.11 -10.06
C ASN A 751 -27.61 -22.40 -11.31
N SER A 752 -26.81 -22.32 -12.36
CA SER A 752 -27.18 -21.70 -13.63
C SER A 752 -28.24 -22.54 -14.37
N LYS A 753 -29.25 -21.89 -14.98
CA LYS A 753 -30.36 -22.59 -15.64
C LYS A 753 -29.96 -23.07 -17.04
N VAL A 754 -29.30 -24.24 -17.09
CA VAL A 754 -28.95 -24.93 -18.33
C VAL A 754 -30.20 -25.18 -19.19
N PHE A 755 -30.39 -24.32 -20.19
CA PHE A 755 -31.45 -24.46 -21.19
C PHE A 755 -31.12 -25.60 -22.14
N LEU A 756 -31.48 -26.83 -21.76
CA LEU A 756 -31.44 -27.98 -22.66
C LEU A 756 -32.33 -27.67 -23.89
N PRO A 757 -31.77 -27.63 -25.12
CA PRO A 757 -32.59 -27.37 -26.30
C PRO A 757 -33.57 -28.52 -26.49
N PHE A 758 -34.87 -28.20 -26.58
CA PHE A 758 -35.94 -29.18 -26.76
C PHE A 758 -35.74 -29.97 -28.06
N SER A 759 -35.26 -31.22 -27.96
CA SER A 759 -35.28 -32.15 -29.09
C SER A 759 -36.74 -32.55 -29.37
N LEU A 760 -37.35 -31.86 -30.33
CA LEU A 760 -38.68 -32.22 -30.85
C LEU A 760 -38.68 -33.67 -31.38
N LYS A 761 -39.78 -34.37 -31.15
CA LYS A 761 -40.14 -35.66 -31.76
C LYS A 761 -41.30 -35.46 -32.72
#